data_AF-A0A931X7R5-F1
#
_entry.id   AF-A0A931X7R5-F1
#
_cell.length_a   1.000
_cell.length_b   1.000
_cell.length_c   1.000
_cell.angle_alpha   90.00
_cell.angle_beta   90.00
_cell.angle_gamma   90.00
#
_symmetry.space_group_name_H-M   'P 1'
#
loop_
_entity.id
_entity.type
_entity.pdbx_description
1 polymer ?
#
loop_
_entity_poly.entity_id
_entity_poly.type
_entity_poly.pdbx_seq_one_letter_code
_entity_poly.pdbx_strand_id
1 'polypeptide(L)'
;MTKREKRGREPFYEKRKKAPDPFFWRLFGGKGGVGKTTCAAAWAVARAKAGLRVLAVSVDPAHSLGDALGRRLGAKPARVAIGRGMLAALEVDAGSAVVAWLKERRPAFAALIERGTLLDHEDAARLMKLPLPGLDELAAFLAMTSFERAGEYDEIVVDTAPTGHTFRLLEVPRLVHAVADLFAAMHGRHAMVARALGGSVGADPLVEELRRDAGDVERRLHDASQCAISWVTLAEPVTIQETIDGIRWLRGGAFPLDALIVNRLTPTPRGGCPQCRARAEYEQDALAPLAAHVRSLRVSLVEDQGAEPRGVPALRRIAADLMADRSGVRLGATRAKRGSGASAAAIRRDAVEPAPAVFDVPAFTRLVLFGGKGGVGKTTCAAASAMSLAAAEPRRQVRLISTDPAPSLGDVLGMKIGNTWRPVPGRWHLHVRELDASTVFDEYRQRYQGAIADFFDRLAAGSPFDATADRAVFERLFDLAPPGIDELVALLAVADVLREGADDLLVVDTAPTGHTVRLLGMQADVQQWVALLMQLVIKYRLAARAESLAHDLVHLSRGLREFRALLGDRTRARFVTVVRPAVLPRLETERLLDQLQRMNVPAPTVIVNGESSGGCAACRRRAEAEQREVARIERLCGASRPPCDIMHAPLRIPPPHGVQELLEWSDSWRTGHTASGRRGAAPTS
;
A
#
# COMPACT_ATOMS: atom_id res chain seq x y z
N MET A 1 45.05 -40.63 20.67
CA MET A 1 44.43 -39.33 20.34
C MET A 1 44.43 -39.18 18.82
N THR A 2 43.36 -38.89 18.08
CA THR A 2 41.93 -39.20 18.18
C THR A 2 41.39 -38.90 16.78
N LYS A 3 40.66 -39.85 16.17
CA LYS A 3 39.89 -39.67 14.92
C LYS A 3 38.90 -38.50 15.08
N ARG A 4 39.29 -37.27 14.76
CA ARG A 4 38.36 -36.13 14.85
C ARG A 4 38.72 -34.95 13.96
N GLU A 5 39.05 -35.16 12.68
CA GLU A 5 39.28 -34.01 11.77
C GLU A 5 39.01 -34.29 10.28
N LYS A 6 38.07 -35.18 9.97
CA LYS A 6 37.43 -35.27 8.64
C LYS A 6 35.93 -35.48 8.79
N ARG A 7 35.21 -34.44 9.18
CA ARG A 7 33.79 -34.29 8.84
C ARG A 7 33.70 -33.11 7.89
N GLY A 8 33.65 -33.39 6.59
CA GLY A 8 33.09 -32.44 5.65
C GLY A 8 31.71 -32.04 6.14
N ARG A 9 31.39 -30.74 6.10
CA ARG A 9 30.02 -30.28 6.29
C ARG A 9 29.21 -30.86 5.14
N GLU A 10 28.47 -31.92 5.44
CA GLU A 10 27.43 -32.45 4.57
C GLU A 10 26.44 -31.32 4.25
N PRO A 11 25.96 -31.21 3.00
CA PRO A 11 24.95 -30.22 2.64
C PRO A 11 23.68 -30.43 3.47
N PHE A 12 23.00 -29.33 3.79
CA PHE A 12 21.86 -29.17 4.71
C PHE A 12 20.59 -30.00 4.37
N TYR A 13 20.67 -31.02 3.52
CA TYR A 13 19.58 -31.93 3.21
C TYR A 13 19.48 -33.07 4.24
N GLU A 14 19.26 -32.70 5.51
CA GLU A 14 18.65 -33.63 6.46
C GLU A 14 17.14 -33.76 6.13
N LYS A 15 16.66 -35.01 6.19
CA LYS A 15 15.28 -35.48 6.00
C LYS A 15 14.23 -34.38 6.21
N ARG A 16 13.51 -34.00 5.14
CA ARG A 16 12.28 -33.19 5.20
C ARG A 16 11.38 -33.75 6.30
N LYS A 17 11.26 -33.05 7.44
CA LYS A 17 10.18 -33.35 8.39
C LYS A 17 8.88 -32.91 7.72
N LYS A 18 7.95 -33.85 7.55
CA LYS A 18 6.58 -33.55 7.12
C LYS A 18 6.00 -32.59 8.17
N ALA A 19 5.44 -31.45 7.74
CA ALA A 19 4.79 -30.52 8.64
C ALA A 19 3.71 -31.26 9.47
N PRO A 20 3.48 -30.87 10.75
CA PRO A 20 2.43 -31.48 11.55
C PRO A 20 1.07 -31.28 10.85
N ASP A 21 0.32 -32.35 10.63
CA ASP A 21 -1.01 -32.31 10.03
C ASP A 21 -2.06 -32.19 11.17
N PRO A 22 -3.01 -31.22 11.12
CA PRO A 22 -3.15 -30.17 10.11
C PRO A 22 -2.40 -28.88 10.46
N PHE A 23 -1.54 -28.44 9.54
CA PHE A 23 -0.94 -27.11 9.55
C PHE A 23 -1.77 -26.17 8.69
N PHE A 24 -2.03 -24.94 9.17
CA PHE A 24 -2.97 -24.02 8.54
C PHE A 24 -2.40 -22.60 8.31
N TRP A 25 -2.71 -21.98 7.17
CA TRP A 25 -2.45 -20.58 6.88
C TRP A 25 -3.71 -19.73 6.99
N ARG A 26 -3.62 -18.64 7.76
CA ARG A 26 -4.66 -17.61 7.79
C ARG A 26 -4.12 -16.28 7.31
N LEU A 27 -4.72 -15.72 6.26
CA LEU A 27 -4.37 -14.39 5.76
C LEU A 27 -5.49 -13.39 6.05
N PHE A 28 -5.12 -12.16 6.42
CA PHE A 28 -6.06 -11.06 6.63
C PHE A 28 -5.90 -9.99 5.57
N GLY A 29 -6.85 -9.89 4.62
CA GLY A 29 -6.83 -8.92 3.53
C GLY A 29 -7.72 -7.70 3.77
N GLY A 30 -7.59 -6.65 2.94
CA GLY A 30 -8.43 -5.44 2.98
C GLY A 30 -7.69 -4.12 2.88
N LYS A 31 -8.44 -3.02 2.74
CA LYS A 31 -7.90 -1.66 2.55
C LYS A 31 -6.92 -1.25 3.66
N GLY A 32 -5.96 -0.39 3.34
CA GLY A 32 -5.08 0.20 4.34
C GLY A 32 -5.88 0.95 5.41
N GLY A 33 -5.61 0.68 6.70
CA GLY A 33 -6.24 1.40 7.82
C GLY A 33 -7.54 0.80 8.38
N VAL A 34 -8.10 -0.25 7.77
CA VAL A 34 -9.34 -0.91 8.24
C VAL A 34 -9.19 -1.73 9.52
N GLY A 35 -7.96 -1.93 10.01
CA GLY A 35 -7.65 -2.68 11.23
C GLY A 35 -7.30 -4.15 11.04
N LYS A 36 -6.74 -4.53 9.89
CA LYS A 36 -6.23 -5.88 9.59
C LYS A 36 -5.31 -6.43 10.68
N THR A 37 -4.24 -5.70 11.00
CA THR A 37 -3.29 -6.05 12.05
C THR A 37 -3.96 -6.36 13.39
N THR A 38 -4.90 -5.51 13.79
CA THR A 38 -5.65 -5.70 15.03
C THR A 38 -6.51 -6.97 14.99
N CYS A 39 -7.18 -7.21 13.86
CA CYS A 39 -7.99 -8.42 13.66
C CYS A 39 -7.13 -9.69 13.61
N ALA A 40 -5.99 -9.64 12.90
CA ALA A 40 -5.01 -10.72 12.82
C ALA A 40 -4.44 -11.05 14.20
N ALA A 41 -4.02 -10.04 14.96
CA ALA A 41 -3.52 -10.21 16.31
C ALA A 41 -4.60 -10.77 17.26
N ALA A 42 -5.83 -10.28 17.17
CA ALA A 42 -6.96 -10.78 17.96
C ALA A 42 -7.31 -12.23 17.63
N TRP A 43 -7.31 -12.59 16.35
CA TRP A 43 -7.48 -13.96 15.88
C TRP A 43 -6.38 -14.88 16.43
N ALA A 44 -5.11 -14.49 16.28
CA ALA A 44 -3.98 -15.26 16.78
C ALA A 44 -4.07 -15.49 18.30
N VAL A 45 -4.50 -14.48 19.07
CA VAL A 45 -4.77 -14.62 20.51
C VAL A 45 -5.91 -15.62 20.79
N ALA A 46 -7.00 -15.58 20.02
CA ALA A 46 -8.11 -16.53 20.18
C ALA A 46 -7.68 -17.98 19.89
N ARG A 47 -6.98 -18.21 18.77
CA ARG A 47 -6.54 -19.54 18.34
C ARG A 47 -5.51 -20.13 19.30
N ALA A 48 -4.57 -19.33 19.76
CA ALA A 48 -3.59 -19.78 20.75
C ALA A 48 -4.25 -20.10 22.10
N LYS A 49 -5.26 -19.33 22.52
CA LYS A 49 -6.05 -19.63 23.72
C LYS A 49 -6.90 -20.90 23.57
N ALA A 50 -7.32 -21.23 22.34
CA ALA A 50 -8.00 -22.47 22.02
C ALA A 50 -7.06 -23.71 22.01
N GLY A 51 -5.77 -23.52 22.26
CA GLY A 51 -4.80 -24.60 22.44
C GLY A 51 -3.82 -24.80 21.28
N LEU A 52 -3.97 -24.07 20.18
CA LEU A 52 -3.06 -24.17 19.03
C LEU A 52 -1.72 -23.47 19.30
N ARG A 53 -0.65 -23.98 18.67
CA ARG A 53 0.64 -23.30 18.58
C ARG A 53 0.57 -22.33 17.41
N VAL A 54 0.43 -21.04 17.71
CA VAL A 54 0.20 -20.01 16.69
C VAL A 54 1.43 -19.14 16.49
N LEU A 55 1.77 -18.87 15.23
CA LEU A 55 2.73 -17.85 14.85
C LEU A 55 2.02 -16.71 14.12
N ALA A 56 2.05 -15.50 14.69
CA ALA A 56 1.62 -14.29 14.01
C ALA A 56 2.80 -13.67 13.25
N VAL A 57 2.67 -13.50 11.95
CA VAL A 57 3.69 -12.94 11.07
C VAL A 57 3.17 -11.65 10.47
N SER A 58 3.88 -10.55 10.68
CA SER A 58 3.62 -9.30 9.99
C SER A 58 4.64 -9.10 8.89
N VAL A 59 4.11 -8.80 7.71
CA VAL A 59 4.88 -8.39 6.53
C VAL A 59 4.63 -6.91 6.19
N ASP A 60 3.85 -6.23 7.03
CA ASP A 60 3.68 -4.80 7.00
C ASP A 60 4.99 -4.10 7.42
N PRO A 61 5.62 -3.30 6.54
CA PRO A 61 6.85 -2.56 6.86
C PRO A 61 6.63 -1.52 7.98
N ALA A 62 5.38 -1.18 8.28
CA ALA A 62 5.03 -0.25 9.35
C ALA A 62 5.17 -0.82 10.78
N HIS A 63 5.64 -2.06 10.99
CA HIS A 63 5.78 -2.65 12.34
C HIS A 63 4.51 -2.56 13.21
N SER A 64 3.34 -2.65 12.56
CA SER A 64 2.03 -2.43 13.19
C SER A 64 1.67 -3.53 14.21
N LEU A 65 2.17 -4.76 14.01
CA LEU A 65 1.81 -5.93 14.81
C LEU A 65 2.41 -5.87 16.22
N GLY A 66 3.66 -5.44 16.35
CA GLY A 66 4.28 -5.21 17.65
C GLY A 66 3.51 -4.15 18.45
N ASP A 67 3.11 -3.07 17.79
CA ASP A 67 2.30 -2.04 18.43
C ASP A 67 0.95 -2.56 18.92
N ALA A 68 0.22 -3.31 18.08
CA ALA A 68 -1.07 -3.92 18.44
C ALA A 68 -0.93 -4.90 19.63
N LEU A 69 0.13 -5.71 19.66
CA LEU A 69 0.42 -6.64 20.75
C LEU A 69 0.98 -5.97 22.01
N GLY A 70 1.39 -4.69 21.91
CA GLY A 70 2.02 -3.95 23.00
C GLY A 70 3.45 -4.44 23.30
N ARG A 71 4.19 -4.85 22.28
CA ARG A 71 5.53 -5.43 22.40
C ARG A 71 6.44 -5.06 21.24
N ARG A 72 7.73 -4.90 21.50
CA ARG A 72 8.71 -4.80 20.42
C ARG A 72 8.93 -6.18 19.79
N LEU A 73 8.76 -6.27 18.48
CA LEU A 73 9.04 -7.45 17.68
C LEU A 73 10.28 -7.21 16.83
N GLY A 74 10.80 -8.29 16.24
CA GLY A 74 11.88 -8.25 15.27
C GLY A 74 11.83 -9.49 14.39
N ALA A 75 12.91 -9.74 13.65
CA ALA A 75 12.99 -10.83 12.68
C ALA A 75 12.95 -12.26 13.29
N LYS A 76 13.07 -12.40 14.61
CA LYS A 76 12.99 -13.69 15.31
C LYS A 76 11.66 -13.84 16.03
N PRO A 77 11.03 -15.04 16.02
CA PRO A 77 9.81 -15.31 16.78
C PRO A 77 9.97 -14.95 18.26
N ALA A 78 9.09 -14.08 18.77
CA ALA A 78 9.02 -13.69 20.16
C ALA A 78 7.72 -14.20 20.80
N ARG A 79 7.83 -14.96 21.90
CA ARG A 79 6.67 -15.56 22.58
C ARG A 79 5.81 -14.52 23.29
N VAL A 80 4.58 -14.29 22.85
CA VAL A 80 3.62 -13.34 23.44
C VAL A 80 2.93 -13.95 24.67
N ALA A 81 2.91 -13.22 25.78
CA ALA A 81 2.26 -13.67 27.01
C ALA A 81 0.73 -13.54 26.92
N ILE A 82 0.04 -14.66 26.75
CA ILE A 82 -1.43 -14.72 26.65
C ILE A 82 -2.10 -15.48 27.81
N GLY A 83 -1.37 -15.76 28.90
CA GLY A 83 -1.84 -16.58 30.01
C GLY A 83 -1.72 -18.08 29.71
N ARG A 84 -2.71 -18.66 29.02
CA ARG A 84 -2.71 -20.07 28.57
C ARG A 84 -2.63 -20.14 27.04
N GLY A 85 -1.84 -21.08 26.52
CA GLY A 85 -1.61 -21.27 25.08
C GLY A 85 -0.21 -20.85 24.62
N MET A 86 0.07 -21.09 23.34
CA MET A 86 1.35 -20.74 22.70
C MET A 86 1.12 -19.79 21.53
N LEU A 87 1.50 -18.52 21.73
CA LEU A 87 1.53 -17.51 20.68
C LEU A 87 2.96 -16.99 20.55
N ALA A 88 3.52 -17.05 19.35
CA ALA A 88 4.71 -16.32 18.96
C ALA A 88 4.34 -15.25 17.93
N ALA A 89 5.11 -14.18 17.87
CA ALA A 89 4.95 -13.14 16.85
C ALA A 89 6.32 -12.69 16.32
N LEU A 90 6.37 -12.33 15.05
CA LEU A 90 7.55 -11.72 14.42
C LEU A 90 7.15 -10.71 13.36
N GLU A 91 8.10 -9.85 13.02
CA GLU A 91 8.02 -8.91 11.90
C GLU A 91 9.13 -9.26 10.92
N VAL A 92 8.75 -9.54 9.68
CA VAL A 92 9.69 -9.96 8.64
C VAL A 92 10.50 -8.76 8.16
N ASP A 93 11.82 -8.86 8.23
CA ASP A 93 12.69 -7.92 7.53
C ASP A 93 12.86 -8.39 6.08
N ALA A 94 12.16 -7.74 5.15
CA ALA A 94 12.08 -8.19 3.76
C ALA A 94 13.45 -8.27 3.08
N GLY A 95 14.27 -7.25 3.29
CA GLY A 95 15.64 -7.17 2.77
C GLY A 95 16.50 -8.33 3.22
N SER A 96 16.62 -8.53 4.53
CA SER A 96 17.47 -9.59 5.08
C SER A 96 16.95 -10.99 4.73
N ALA A 97 15.63 -11.19 4.69
CA ALA A 97 15.03 -12.48 4.34
C ALA A 97 15.39 -12.90 2.90
N VAL A 98 15.20 -11.99 1.94
CA VAL A 98 15.52 -12.27 0.53
C VAL A 98 17.03 -12.37 0.31
N VAL A 99 17.83 -11.52 0.95
CA VAL A 99 19.30 -11.60 0.88
C VAL A 99 19.81 -12.93 1.42
N ALA A 100 19.27 -13.43 2.52
CA ALA A 100 19.62 -14.73 3.07
C ALA A 100 19.28 -15.86 2.08
N TRP A 101 18.07 -15.83 1.51
CA TRP A 101 17.63 -16.83 0.53
C TRP A 101 18.48 -16.82 -0.76
N LEU A 102 18.81 -15.62 -1.28
CA LEU A 102 19.68 -15.44 -2.45
C LEU A 102 21.11 -15.89 -2.18
N LYS A 103 21.65 -15.63 -0.98
CA LYS A 103 23.04 -15.96 -0.63
C LYS A 103 23.34 -17.44 -0.81
N GLU A 104 22.38 -18.31 -0.46
CA GLU A 104 22.51 -19.76 -0.60
C GLU A 104 22.48 -20.22 -2.06
N ARG A 105 21.75 -19.50 -2.92
CA ARG A 105 21.51 -19.86 -4.32
C ARG A 105 22.40 -19.10 -5.31
N ARG A 106 23.15 -18.10 -4.84
CA ARG A 106 24.01 -17.23 -5.64
C ARG A 106 24.90 -17.99 -6.64
N PRO A 107 25.56 -19.11 -6.29
CA PRO A 107 26.38 -19.84 -7.26
C PRO A 107 25.56 -20.43 -8.42
N ALA A 108 24.35 -20.93 -8.14
CA ALA A 108 23.46 -21.49 -9.15
C ALA A 108 22.89 -20.39 -10.08
N PHE A 109 22.47 -19.26 -9.51
CA PHE A 109 22.04 -18.09 -10.28
C PHE A 109 23.16 -17.57 -11.20
N ALA A 110 24.38 -17.40 -10.67
CA ALA A 110 25.51 -16.92 -11.46
C ALA A 110 25.84 -17.88 -12.62
N ALA A 111 25.86 -19.18 -12.35
CA ALA A 111 26.13 -20.19 -13.37
C ALA A 111 25.07 -20.18 -14.50
N LEU A 112 23.79 -19.97 -14.18
CA LEU A 112 22.72 -19.87 -15.18
C LEU A 112 22.85 -18.59 -16.02
N ILE A 113 23.18 -17.46 -15.39
CA ILE A 113 23.34 -16.19 -16.09
C ILE A 113 24.53 -16.26 -17.06
N GLU A 114 25.70 -16.69 -16.58
CA GLU A 114 26.93 -16.81 -17.38
C GLU A 114 26.79 -17.76 -18.58
N ARG A 115 25.98 -18.81 -18.44
CA ARG A 115 25.81 -19.83 -19.49
C ARG A 115 24.74 -19.46 -20.53
N GLY A 116 23.79 -18.62 -20.16
CA GLY A 116 22.56 -18.38 -20.93
C GLY A 116 22.46 -17.03 -21.62
N THR A 117 23.28 -16.03 -21.28
CA THR A 117 23.23 -14.67 -21.84
C THR A 117 24.62 -14.16 -22.26
N LEU A 118 24.68 -12.97 -22.88
CA LEU A 118 25.93 -12.23 -23.13
C LEU A 118 26.48 -11.53 -21.88
N LEU A 119 25.92 -11.84 -20.71
CA LEU A 119 26.24 -11.18 -19.45
C LEU A 119 27.43 -11.87 -18.78
N ASP A 120 28.37 -11.05 -18.31
CA ASP A 120 29.54 -11.52 -17.58
C ASP A 120 29.23 -11.71 -16.08
N HIS A 121 30.21 -12.24 -15.34
CA HIS A 121 30.09 -12.46 -13.90
C HIS A 121 29.79 -11.15 -13.13
N GLU A 122 30.27 -10.00 -13.62
CA GLU A 122 30.06 -8.71 -12.99
C GLU A 122 28.61 -8.23 -13.18
N ASP A 123 28.04 -8.40 -14.37
CA ASP A 123 26.63 -8.12 -14.65
C ASP A 123 25.70 -8.99 -13.81
N ALA A 124 25.98 -10.30 -13.73
CA ALA A 124 25.23 -11.24 -12.91
C ALA A 124 25.26 -10.81 -11.43
N ALA A 125 26.44 -10.40 -10.94
CA ALA A 125 26.61 -9.90 -9.58
C ALA A 125 25.87 -8.57 -9.34
N ARG A 126 25.73 -7.71 -10.36
CA ARG A 126 24.94 -6.47 -10.28
C ARG A 126 23.44 -6.76 -10.25
N LEU A 127 22.95 -7.64 -11.13
CA LEU A 127 21.56 -8.11 -11.14
C LEU A 127 21.12 -8.67 -9.78
N MET A 128 21.97 -9.48 -9.15
CA MET A 128 21.68 -10.07 -7.84
C MET A 128 21.73 -9.08 -6.66
N LYS A 129 22.26 -7.88 -6.87
CA LYS A 129 22.31 -6.81 -5.85
C LYS A 129 21.19 -5.78 -6.02
N LEU A 130 20.46 -5.82 -7.14
CA LEU A 130 19.34 -4.94 -7.34
C LEU A 130 18.23 -5.28 -6.34
N PRO A 131 17.62 -4.28 -5.71
CA PRO A 131 16.46 -4.52 -4.88
C PRO A 131 15.31 -4.97 -5.79
N LEU A 132 14.77 -6.14 -5.46
CA LEU A 132 13.65 -6.75 -6.16
C LEU A 132 12.37 -6.03 -5.76
N PRO A 133 11.63 -5.45 -6.70
CA PRO A 133 10.32 -4.91 -6.41
C PRO A 133 9.36 -6.06 -6.03
N GLY A 134 8.41 -5.81 -5.14
CA GLY A 134 7.65 -6.89 -4.48
C GLY A 134 8.45 -7.69 -3.44
N LEU A 135 9.54 -7.10 -2.93
CA LEU A 135 10.41 -7.73 -1.92
C LEU A 135 9.66 -8.18 -0.67
N ASP A 136 8.68 -7.39 -0.24
CA ASP A 136 7.94 -7.65 1.00
C ASP A 136 7.05 -8.88 0.83
N GLU A 137 6.38 -8.99 -0.31
CA GLU A 137 5.55 -10.14 -0.68
C GLU A 137 6.40 -11.40 -0.86
N LEU A 138 7.56 -11.29 -1.51
CA LEU A 138 8.49 -12.41 -1.63
C LEU A 138 9.04 -12.82 -0.25
N ALA A 139 9.38 -11.87 0.61
CA ALA A 139 9.85 -12.18 1.95
C ALA A 139 8.77 -12.83 2.82
N ALA A 140 7.52 -12.37 2.70
CA ALA A 140 6.36 -13.00 3.33
C ALA A 140 6.24 -14.47 2.91
N PHE A 141 6.28 -14.72 1.60
CA PHE A 141 6.26 -16.05 1.01
C PHE A 141 7.38 -16.95 1.55
N LEU A 142 8.62 -16.43 1.59
CA LEU A 142 9.78 -17.15 2.10
C LEU A 142 9.68 -17.44 3.60
N ALA A 143 9.16 -16.50 4.39
CA ALA A 143 8.94 -16.69 5.82
C ALA A 143 7.88 -17.77 6.07
N MET A 144 6.73 -17.71 5.39
CA MET A 144 5.64 -18.68 5.54
C MET A 144 6.11 -20.11 5.24
N THR A 145 6.80 -20.31 4.12
CA THR A 145 7.33 -21.62 3.70
C THR A 145 8.42 -22.13 4.65
N SER A 146 9.28 -21.25 5.16
CA SER A 146 10.32 -21.62 6.13
C SER A 146 9.73 -22.12 7.46
N PHE A 147 8.78 -21.40 8.04
CA PHE A 147 8.16 -21.78 9.31
C PHE A 147 7.25 -23.00 9.19
N GLU A 148 6.62 -23.20 8.02
CA GLU A 148 5.92 -24.45 7.72
C GLU A 148 6.87 -25.65 7.76
N ARG A 149 8.00 -25.56 7.06
CA ARG A 149 9.00 -26.64 7.00
C ARG A 149 9.60 -26.96 8.38
N ALA A 150 9.69 -25.98 9.26
CA ALA A 150 10.16 -26.18 10.63
C ALA A 150 9.17 -27.00 11.48
N GLY A 151 7.87 -26.93 11.20
CA GLY A 151 6.83 -27.72 11.89
C GLY A 151 6.61 -27.35 13.37
N GLU A 152 7.00 -26.15 13.78
CA GLU A 152 6.93 -25.69 15.17
C GLU A 152 5.54 -25.19 15.58
N TYR A 153 4.70 -24.85 14.60
CA TYR A 153 3.39 -24.22 14.77
C TYR A 153 2.30 -25.01 14.06
N ASP A 154 1.07 -24.90 14.55
CA ASP A 154 -0.13 -25.50 13.96
C ASP A 154 -0.83 -24.51 13.01
N GLU A 155 -0.73 -23.21 13.28
CA GLU A 155 -1.35 -22.15 12.47
C GLU A 155 -0.40 -20.95 12.31
N ILE A 156 -0.20 -20.48 11.08
CA ILE A 156 0.44 -19.19 10.78
C ILE A 156 -0.65 -18.18 10.45
N VAL A 157 -0.69 -17.09 11.20
CA VAL A 157 -1.56 -15.93 10.96
C VAL A 157 -0.74 -14.82 10.33
N VAL A 158 -1.05 -14.48 9.09
CA VAL A 158 -0.34 -13.50 8.29
C VAL A 158 -1.13 -12.19 8.28
N ASP A 159 -0.55 -11.15 8.87
CA ASP A 159 -1.00 -9.77 8.71
C ASP A 159 -0.40 -9.22 7.41
N THR A 160 -1.23 -9.13 6.37
CA THR A 160 -0.81 -8.62 5.07
C THR A 160 -0.91 -7.09 5.02
N ALA A 161 -0.11 -6.49 4.14
CA ALA A 161 -0.17 -5.07 3.82
C ALA A 161 -1.49 -4.71 3.07
N PRO A 162 -1.76 -3.44 2.70
CA PRO A 162 -3.01 -3.02 2.04
C PRO A 162 -3.43 -3.88 0.83
N THR A 163 -4.70 -3.77 0.40
CA THR A 163 -5.34 -4.55 -0.68
C THR A 163 -4.40 -4.96 -1.82
N GLY A 164 -3.72 -3.99 -2.47
CA GLY A 164 -2.78 -4.28 -3.57
C GLY A 164 -1.63 -5.22 -3.19
N HIS A 165 -1.05 -5.08 -1.99
CA HIS A 165 -0.01 -5.97 -1.48
C HIS A 165 -0.54 -7.37 -1.15
N THR A 166 -1.79 -7.47 -0.72
CA THR A 166 -2.42 -8.77 -0.49
C THR A 166 -2.57 -9.54 -1.80
N PHE A 167 -3.02 -8.88 -2.87
CA PHE A 167 -3.11 -9.50 -4.20
C PHE A 167 -1.71 -9.85 -4.74
N ARG A 168 -0.75 -8.92 -4.64
CA ARG A 168 0.65 -9.18 -5.03
C ARG A 168 1.23 -10.39 -4.29
N LEU A 169 0.96 -10.56 -2.99
CA LEU A 169 1.38 -11.73 -2.22
C LEU A 169 0.79 -13.04 -2.77
N LEU A 170 -0.49 -13.02 -3.12
CA LEU A 170 -1.19 -14.18 -3.70
C LEU A 170 -0.72 -14.49 -5.13
N GLU A 171 -0.13 -13.52 -5.82
CA GLU A 171 0.45 -13.66 -7.16
C GLU A 171 1.94 -14.02 -7.16
N VAL A 172 2.64 -13.98 -6.01
CA VAL A 172 4.06 -14.36 -5.90
C VAL A 172 4.38 -15.71 -6.54
N PRO A 173 3.57 -16.79 -6.40
CA PRO A 173 3.84 -18.05 -7.09
C PRO A 173 3.99 -17.88 -8.61
N ARG A 174 3.15 -17.04 -9.24
CA ARG A 174 3.23 -16.75 -10.68
C ARG A 174 4.52 -16.01 -11.02
N LEU A 175 4.94 -15.05 -10.19
CA LEU A 175 6.22 -14.36 -10.37
C LEU A 175 7.40 -15.33 -10.29
N VAL A 176 7.40 -16.24 -9.31
CA VAL A 176 8.44 -17.26 -9.16
C VAL A 176 8.45 -18.21 -10.36
N HIS A 177 7.28 -18.60 -10.88
CA HIS A 177 7.18 -19.36 -12.13
C HIS A 177 7.75 -18.60 -13.33
N ALA A 178 7.43 -17.32 -13.48
CA ALA A 178 7.96 -16.48 -14.56
C ALA A 178 9.50 -16.37 -14.49
N VAL A 179 10.06 -16.21 -13.30
CA VAL A 179 11.53 -16.21 -13.09
C VAL A 179 12.12 -17.59 -13.43
N ALA A 180 11.48 -18.68 -13.01
CA ALA A 180 11.94 -20.03 -13.35
C ALA A 180 11.90 -20.27 -14.87
N ASP A 181 10.88 -19.76 -15.55
CA ASP A 181 10.74 -19.85 -17.00
C ASP A 181 11.76 -18.98 -17.74
N LEU A 182 12.10 -17.80 -17.22
CA LEU A 182 13.22 -17.00 -17.72
C LEU A 182 14.53 -17.80 -17.66
N PHE A 183 14.83 -18.40 -16.51
CA PHE A 183 16.04 -19.22 -16.37
C PHE A 183 15.99 -20.49 -17.21
N ALA A 184 14.82 -21.11 -17.38
CA ALA A 184 14.66 -22.24 -18.28
C ALA A 184 14.97 -21.85 -19.75
N ALA A 185 14.54 -20.66 -20.20
CA ALA A 185 14.86 -20.16 -21.53
C ALA A 185 16.38 -19.91 -21.69
N MET A 186 17.00 -19.28 -20.70
CA MET A 186 18.46 -19.06 -20.66
C MET A 186 19.24 -20.39 -20.69
N HIS A 187 18.80 -21.38 -19.92
CA HIS A 187 19.39 -22.72 -19.90
C HIS A 187 19.19 -23.48 -21.22
N GLY A 188 18.02 -23.33 -21.85
CA GLY A 188 17.70 -23.94 -23.15
C GLY A 188 18.68 -23.55 -24.25
N ARG A 189 19.13 -22.28 -24.27
CA ARG A 189 20.20 -21.82 -25.18
C ARG A 189 21.50 -22.58 -24.95
N HIS A 190 21.92 -22.72 -23.69
CA HIS A 190 23.13 -23.45 -23.34
C HIS A 190 23.05 -24.93 -23.76
N ALA A 191 21.89 -25.56 -23.54
CA ALA A 191 21.64 -26.93 -23.95
C ALA A 191 21.70 -27.10 -25.49
N MET A 192 21.22 -26.13 -26.26
CA MET A 192 21.32 -26.13 -27.73
C MET A 192 22.78 -26.08 -28.19
N VAL A 193 23.59 -25.18 -27.62
CA VAL A 193 25.02 -25.08 -27.93
C VAL A 193 25.76 -26.36 -27.55
N ALA A 194 25.50 -26.89 -26.35
CA ALA A 194 26.09 -28.14 -25.90
C ALA A 194 25.72 -29.30 -26.82
N ARG A 195 24.47 -29.38 -27.28
CA ARG A 195 24.01 -30.41 -28.23
C ARG A 195 24.67 -30.28 -29.61
N ALA A 196 24.87 -29.05 -30.09
CA ALA A 196 25.62 -28.80 -31.33
C ALA A 196 27.09 -29.26 -31.23
N LEU A 197 27.64 -29.27 -30.01
CA LEU A 197 28.99 -29.78 -29.69
C LEU A 197 29.01 -31.26 -29.25
N GLY A 198 27.89 -32.00 -29.41
CA GLY A 198 27.80 -33.43 -29.09
C GLY A 198 27.54 -33.77 -27.62
N GLY A 199 27.27 -32.78 -26.77
CA GLY A 199 26.91 -32.95 -25.36
C GLY A 199 25.40 -33.09 -25.11
N SER A 200 25.02 -33.41 -23.86
CA SER A 200 23.64 -33.34 -23.37
C SER A 200 23.61 -32.59 -22.05
N VAL A 201 22.59 -31.74 -21.87
CA VAL A 201 22.40 -30.94 -20.65
C VAL A 201 21.00 -31.24 -20.14
N GLY A 202 20.91 -31.77 -18.91
CA GLY A 202 19.63 -32.04 -18.24
C GLY A 202 18.94 -30.75 -17.78
N ALA A 203 17.74 -30.89 -17.20
CA ALA A 203 17.03 -29.76 -16.58
C ALA A 203 17.87 -29.14 -15.45
N ASP A 204 17.80 -27.81 -15.32
CA ASP A 204 18.55 -27.11 -14.28
C ASP A 204 17.92 -27.34 -12.89
N PRO A 205 18.70 -27.76 -11.86
CA PRO A 205 18.17 -28.04 -10.54
C PRO A 205 17.52 -26.83 -9.84
N LEU A 206 18.01 -25.61 -10.09
CA LEU A 206 17.44 -24.39 -9.51
C LEU A 206 16.08 -24.08 -10.15
N VAL A 207 15.96 -24.22 -11.47
CA VAL A 207 14.69 -24.05 -12.18
C VAL A 207 13.62 -24.99 -11.63
N GLU A 208 13.97 -26.26 -11.44
CA GLU A 208 13.05 -27.27 -10.90
C GLU A 208 12.73 -27.04 -9.41
N GLU A 209 13.67 -26.49 -8.64
CA GLU A 209 13.42 -26.05 -7.26
C GLU A 209 12.38 -24.91 -7.23
N LEU A 210 12.59 -23.85 -8.01
CA LEU A 210 11.70 -22.69 -8.05
C LEU A 210 10.28 -23.08 -8.48
N ARG A 211 10.14 -23.91 -9.54
CA ARG A 211 8.84 -24.40 -10.00
C ARG A 211 8.13 -25.22 -8.94
N ARG A 212 8.86 -26.09 -8.24
CA ARG A 212 8.28 -26.92 -7.18
C ARG A 212 7.81 -26.07 -6.01
N ASP A 213 8.65 -25.17 -5.52
CA ASP A 213 8.32 -24.32 -4.37
C ASP A 213 7.14 -23.38 -4.70
N ALA A 214 7.09 -22.82 -5.91
CA ALA A 214 5.94 -22.03 -6.37
C ALA A 214 4.66 -22.88 -6.46
N GLY A 215 4.72 -24.05 -7.08
CA GLY A 215 3.55 -24.92 -7.23
C GLY A 215 3.03 -25.51 -5.92
N ASP A 216 3.92 -25.81 -4.96
CA ASP A 216 3.55 -26.26 -3.61
C ASP A 216 2.73 -25.18 -2.89
N VAL A 217 3.17 -23.92 -2.97
CA VAL A 217 2.48 -22.79 -2.35
C VAL A 217 1.18 -22.45 -3.08
N GLU A 218 1.17 -22.45 -4.40
CA GLU A 218 -0.03 -22.20 -5.20
C GLU A 218 -1.14 -23.19 -4.83
N ARG A 219 -0.85 -24.49 -4.81
CA ARG A 219 -1.83 -25.52 -4.39
C ARG A 219 -2.39 -25.24 -2.99
N ARG A 220 -1.53 -24.81 -2.08
CA ARG A 220 -1.93 -24.51 -0.69
C ARG A 220 -2.79 -23.26 -0.59
N LEU A 221 -2.46 -22.19 -1.33
CA LEU A 221 -3.26 -20.97 -1.37
C LEU A 221 -4.66 -21.20 -1.93
N HIS A 222 -4.88 -22.26 -2.72
CA HIS A 222 -6.18 -22.66 -3.26
C HIS A 222 -6.88 -23.77 -2.46
N ASP A 223 -6.22 -24.38 -1.47
CA ASP A 223 -6.78 -25.45 -0.65
C ASP A 223 -7.43 -24.90 0.62
N ALA A 224 -8.77 -24.90 0.66
CA ALA A 224 -9.57 -24.44 1.81
C ALA A 224 -9.33 -25.24 3.11
N SER A 225 -8.74 -26.44 3.04
CA SER A 225 -8.38 -27.23 4.23
C SER A 225 -7.04 -26.80 4.85
N GLN A 226 -6.21 -26.07 4.10
CA GLN A 226 -4.87 -25.65 4.51
C GLN A 226 -4.69 -24.13 4.56
N CYS A 227 -5.55 -23.38 3.89
CA CYS A 227 -5.50 -21.93 3.82
C CYS A 227 -6.92 -21.36 3.93
N ALA A 228 -7.07 -20.23 4.61
CA ALA A 228 -8.15 -19.33 4.25
C ALA A 228 -7.88 -17.86 4.54
N ILE A 229 -8.65 -17.04 3.84
CA ILE A 229 -8.52 -15.59 3.77
C ILE A 229 -9.74 -14.98 4.46
N SER A 230 -9.49 -14.09 5.41
CA SER A 230 -10.51 -13.24 6.01
C SER A 230 -10.35 -11.81 5.53
N TRP A 231 -11.40 -11.22 4.97
CA TRP A 231 -11.36 -9.85 4.47
C TRP A 231 -11.84 -8.88 5.54
N VAL A 232 -11.10 -7.81 5.80
CA VAL A 232 -11.45 -6.77 6.79
C VAL A 232 -11.89 -5.51 6.08
N THR A 233 -13.00 -4.93 6.53
CA THR A 233 -13.59 -3.73 5.96
C THR A 233 -14.10 -2.77 7.05
N LEU A 234 -14.36 -1.52 6.68
CA LEU A 234 -15.07 -0.53 7.49
C LEU A 234 -16.40 -0.20 6.81
N ALA A 235 -17.42 0.16 7.55
CA ALA A 235 -18.72 0.55 7.00
C ALA A 235 -18.69 1.97 6.39
N GLU A 236 -17.93 2.13 5.32
CA GLU A 236 -17.73 3.37 4.56
C GLU A 236 -17.91 3.07 3.05
N PRO A 237 -18.61 3.91 2.26
CA PRO A 237 -18.97 3.58 0.86
C PRO A 237 -17.78 3.22 -0.04
N VAL A 238 -16.72 4.02 -0.05
CA VAL A 238 -15.51 3.76 -0.87
C VAL A 238 -14.82 2.46 -0.41
N THR A 239 -14.73 2.23 0.90
CA THR A 239 -14.15 1.01 1.48
C THR A 239 -15.01 -0.22 1.17
N ILE A 240 -16.33 -0.06 1.11
CA ILE A 240 -17.29 -1.11 0.72
C ILE A 240 -17.12 -1.48 -0.75
N GLN A 241 -17.01 -0.50 -1.64
CA GLN A 241 -16.82 -0.77 -3.07
C GLN A 241 -15.51 -1.53 -3.31
N GLU A 242 -14.39 -1.07 -2.72
CA GLU A 242 -13.10 -1.77 -2.79
C GLU A 242 -13.17 -3.19 -2.19
N THR A 243 -13.99 -3.38 -1.15
CA THR A 243 -14.24 -4.70 -0.56
C THR A 243 -15.01 -5.61 -1.52
N ILE A 244 -16.02 -5.10 -2.21
CA ILE A 244 -16.77 -5.86 -3.23
C ILE A 244 -15.84 -6.31 -4.35
N ASP A 245 -14.99 -5.41 -4.84
CA ASP A 245 -14.04 -5.71 -5.91
C ASP A 245 -12.97 -6.71 -5.44
N GLY A 246 -12.49 -6.59 -4.21
CA GLY A 246 -11.57 -7.57 -3.63
C GLY A 246 -12.19 -8.95 -3.41
N ILE A 247 -13.46 -9.02 -2.99
CA ILE A 247 -14.20 -10.29 -2.90
C ILE A 247 -14.36 -10.93 -4.28
N ARG A 248 -14.66 -10.14 -5.31
CA ARG A 248 -14.78 -10.62 -6.70
C ARG A 248 -13.44 -11.15 -7.21
N TRP A 249 -12.35 -10.42 -6.98
CA TRP A 249 -11.01 -10.83 -7.37
C TRP A 249 -10.62 -12.15 -6.70
N LEU A 250 -10.81 -12.26 -5.37
CA LEU A 250 -10.49 -13.48 -4.62
C LEU A 250 -11.30 -14.69 -5.11
N ARG A 251 -12.59 -14.51 -5.39
CA ARG A 251 -13.44 -15.57 -5.95
C ARG A 251 -13.06 -15.94 -7.37
N GLY A 252 -12.75 -14.95 -8.21
CA GLY A 252 -12.30 -15.17 -9.58
C GLY A 252 -10.98 -15.94 -9.64
N GLY A 253 -10.10 -15.72 -8.67
CA GLY A 253 -8.88 -16.49 -8.47
C GLY A 253 -9.06 -17.81 -7.72
N ALA A 254 -10.28 -18.22 -7.36
CA ALA A 254 -10.53 -19.43 -6.57
C ALA A 254 -9.74 -19.50 -5.25
N PHE A 255 -9.54 -18.36 -4.59
CA PHE A 255 -8.93 -18.32 -3.26
C PHE A 255 -9.97 -18.59 -2.15
N PRO A 256 -9.61 -19.31 -1.08
CA PRO A 256 -10.52 -19.72 0.00
C PRO A 256 -10.87 -18.55 0.93
N LEU A 257 -11.74 -17.65 0.46
CA LEU A 257 -12.32 -16.56 1.24
C LEU A 257 -13.42 -17.11 2.15
N ASP A 258 -13.21 -17.08 3.47
CA ASP A 258 -14.12 -17.71 4.43
C ASP A 258 -14.93 -16.72 5.28
N ALA A 259 -14.41 -15.50 5.48
CA ALA A 259 -15.03 -14.52 6.35
C ALA A 259 -14.88 -13.09 5.85
N LEU A 260 -15.92 -12.29 6.09
CA LEU A 260 -15.86 -10.84 6.05
C LEU A 260 -15.93 -10.31 7.49
N ILE A 261 -15.02 -9.41 7.84
CA ILE A 261 -14.97 -8.74 9.13
C ILE A 261 -15.31 -7.27 8.90
N VAL A 262 -16.48 -6.85 9.38
CA VAL A 262 -16.86 -5.45 9.39
C VAL A 262 -16.40 -4.85 10.72
N ASN A 263 -15.32 -4.09 10.65
CA ASN A 263 -14.62 -3.58 11.82
C ASN A 263 -15.09 -2.17 12.21
N ARG A 264 -14.91 -1.84 13.50
CA ARG A 264 -15.18 -0.52 14.09
C ARG A 264 -16.61 -0.02 13.87
N LEU A 265 -17.59 -0.91 13.94
CA LEU A 265 -19.00 -0.51 13.89
C LEU A 265 -19.38 0.28 15.13
N THR A 266 -20.19 1.33 14.94
CA THR A 266 -20.70 2.11 16.05
C THR A 266 -21.55 1.20 16.95
N PRO A 267 -21.20 1.05 18.24
CA PRO A 267 -21.99 0.25 19.16
C PRO A 267 -23.43 0.75 19.20
N THR A 268 -24.40 -0.16 19.41
CA THR A 268 -25.82 0.20 19.44
C THR A 268 -26.05 1.37 20.40
N PRO A 269 -26.61 2.52 19.95
CA PRO A 269 -26.69 3.73 20.76
C PRO A 269 -27.54 3.51 22.02
N ARG A 270 -26.89 3.36 23.18
CA ARG A 270 -27.58 3.40 24.47
C ARG A 270 -27.84 4.87 24.82
N GLY A 271 -29.09 5.33 24.70
CA GLY A 271 -29.49 6.68 25.13
C GLY A 271 -29.63 7.75 24.04
N GLY A 272 -29.88 7.38 22.78
CA GLY A 272 -30.40 8.33 21.78
C GLY A 272 -29.45 9.42 21.25
N CYS A 273 -28.14 9.29 21.49
CA CYS A 273 -27.13 10.26 21.02
C CYS A 273 -27.24 10.54 19.51
N PRO A 274 -27.46 11.80 19.07
CA PRO A 274 -27.62 12.15 17.65
C PRO A 274 -26.42 11.74 16.79
N GLN A 275 -25.19 11.95 17.27
CA GLN A 275 -23.98 11.59 16.53
C GLN A 275 -23.80 10.07 16.39
N CYS A 276 -24.06 9.29 17.45
CA CYS A 276 -24.01 7.82 17.35
C CYS A 276 -25.12 7.28 16.44
N ARG A 277 -26.30 7.90 16.47
CA ARG A 277 -27.40 7.55 15.57
C ARG A 277 -27.03 7.84 14.12
N ALA A 278 -26.54 9.04 13.82
CA ALA A 278 -26.10 9.42 12.48
C ALA A 278 -24.97 8.51 11.97
N ARG A 279 -24.01 8.15 12.83
CA ARG A 279 -22.96 7.14 12.53
C ARG A 279 -23.57 5.80 12.16
N ALA A 280 -24.42 5.25 13.03
CA ALA A 280 -25.01 3.93 12.80
C ALA A 280 -25.91 3.90 11.56
N GLU A 281 -26.65 4.98 11.27
CA GLU A 281 -27.44 5.11 10.03
C GLU A 281 -26.53 5.15 8.79
N TYR A 282 -25.48 5.98 8.81
CA TYR A 282 -24.50 6.04 7.73
C TYR A 282 -23.80 4.69 7.47
N GLU A 283 -23.40 3.99 8.54
CA GLU A 283 -22.78 2.67 8.46
C GLU A 283 -23.74 1.63 7.86
N GLN A 284 -25.03 1.67 8.23
CA GLN A 284 -26.04 0.77 7.68
C GLN A 284 -26.26 1.00 6.18
N ASP A 285 -26.37 2.26 5.76
CA ASP A 285 -26.52 2.64 4.35
C ASP A 285 -25.28 2.20 3.54
N ALA A 286 -24.08 2.42 4.09
CA ALA A 286 -22.83 2.01 3.47
C ALA A 286 -22.72 0.48 3.30
N LEU A 287 -23.26 -0.31 4.23
CA LEU A 287 -23.22 -1.79 4.18
C LEU A 287 -24.25 -2.41 3.24
N ALA A 288 -25.29 -1.69 2.82
CA ALA A 288 -26.38 -2.25 2.01
C ALA A 288 -25.89 -2.92 0.70
N PRO A 289 -24.94 -2.36 -0.07
CA PRO A 289 -24.43 -2.99 -1.31
C PRO A 289 -23.69 -4.31 -1.08
N LEU A 290 -23.14 -4.54 0.12
CA LEU A 290 -22.40 -5.77 0.45
C LEU A 290 -23.31 -6.99 0.62
N ALA A 291 -24.56 -6.80 1.02
CA ALA A 291 -25.48 -7.88 1.36
C ALA A 291 -25.61 -8.94 0.25
N ALA A 292 -25.58 -8.52 -1.02
CA ALA A 292 -25.63 -9.42 -2.17
C ALA A 292 -24.36 -10.25 -2.36
N HIS A 293 -23.20 -9.71 -1.96
CA HIS A 293 -21.89 -10.29 -2.25
C HIS A 293 -21.42 -11.29 -1.17
N VAL A 294 -22.00 -11.26 0.04
CA VAL A 294 -21.46 -11.97 1.21
C VAL A 294 -22.34 -13.12 1.72
N ARG A 295 -23.37 -13.53 0.96
CA ARG A 295 -24.34 -14.55 1.39
C ARG A 295 -23.71 -15.89 1.81
N SER A 296 -22.59 -16.26 1.20
CA SER A 296 -21.86 -17.50 1.49
C SER A 296 -20.72 -17.33 2.49
N LEU A 297 -20.50 -16.12 3.01
CA LEU A 297 -19.38 -15.80 3.90
C LEU A 297 -19.85 -15.69 5.35
N ARG A 298 -18.98 -16.08 6.27
CA ARG A 298 -19.17 -15.75 7.68
C ARG A 298 -18.93 -14.26 7.87
N VAL A 299 -19.93 -13.53 8.35
CA VAL A 299 -19.81 -12.09 8.62
C VAL A 299 -19.60 -11.86 10.12
N SER A 300 -18.43 -11.33 10.49
CA SER A 300 -18.12 -10.92 11.86
C SER A 300 -18.28 -9.42 12.00
N LEU A 301 -19.05 -8.98 12.99
CA LEU A 301 -19.24 -7.57 13.31
C LEU A 301 -18.42 -7.23 14.54
N VAL A 302 -17.40 -6.38 14.38
CA VAL A 302 -16.53 -5.94 15.48
C VAL A 302 -16.91 -4.53 15.87
N GLU A 303 -17.29 -4.35 17.13
CA GLU A 303 -17.68 -3.05 17.65
C GLU A 303 -16.48 -2.15 17.87
N ASP A 304 -16.66 -0.86 17.62
CA ASP A 304 -15.67 0.17 17.92
C ASP A 304 -15.44 0.23 19.44
N GLN A 305 -14.19 -0.03 19.83
CA GLN A 305 -13.75 -0.04 21.23
C GLN A 305 -13.63 1.38 21.83
N GLY A 306 -13.78 2.43 21.02
CA GLY A 306 -13.71 3.84 21.42
C GLY A 306 -12.29 4.36 21.67
N ALA A 307 -11.35 3.48 22.01
CA ALA A 307 -9.91 3.73 22.02
C ALA A 307 -9.20 2.64 21.22
N GLU A 308 -8.00 2.95 20.71
CA GLU A 308 -7.22 1.99 19.92
C GLU A 308 -6.91 0.73 20.77
N PRO A 309 -7.33 -0.47 20.32
CA PRO A 309 -7.21 -1.71 21.08
C PRO A 309 -5.78 -2.23 21.10
N ARG A 310 -5.06 -1.92 22.19
CA ARG A 310 -3.66 -2.32 22.38
C ARG A 310 -3.48 -3.38 23.46
N GLY A 311 -2.62 -4.36 23.18
CA GLY A 311 -2.25 -5.41 24.10
C GLY A 311 -3.29 -6.54 24.21
N VAL A 312 -2.83 -7.67 24.73
CA VAL A 312 -3.63 -8.91 24.82
C VAL A 312 -5.01 -8.71 25.48
N PRO A 313 -5.19 -7.94 26.57
CA PRO A 313 -6.51 -7.74 27.16
C PRO A 313 -7.52 -7.06 26.22
N ALA A 314 -7.09 -6.06 25.45
CA ALA A 314 -7.96 -5.39 24.48
C ALA A 314 -8.26 -6.27 23.28
N LEU A 315 -7.23 -6.96 22.76
CA LEU A 315 -7.35 -7.90 21.65
C LEU A 315 -8.30 -9.06 21.97
N ARG A 316 -8.40 -9.51 23.23
CA ARG A 316 -9.36 -10.54 23.64
C ARG A 316 -10.83 -10.13 23.46
N ARG A 317 -11.16 -8.83 23.58
CA ARG A 317 -12.53 -8.35 23.34
C ARG A 317 -12.88 -8.45 21.86
N ILE A 318 -11.98 -7.99 21.00
CA ILE A 318 -12.11 -8.12 19.55
C ILE A 318 -12.14 -9.59 19.14
N ALA A 319 -11.32 -10.43 19.76
CA ALA A 319 -11.31 -11.86 19.51
C ALA A 319 -12.67 -12.51 19.84
N ALA A 320 -13.37 -12.03 20.87
CA ALA A 320 -14.72 -12.50 21.18
C ALA A 320 -15.71 -12.12 20.06
N ASP A 321 -15.65 -10.90 19.53
CA ASP A 321 -16.49 -10.48 18.40
C ASP A 321 -16.18 -11.25 17.11
N LEU A 322 -14.89 -11.51 16.84
CA LEU A 322 -14.43 -12.27 15.69
C LEU A 322 -14.84 -13.74 15.73
N MET A 323 -14.90 -14.33 16.92
CA MET A 323 -15.25 -15.73 17.13
C MET A 323 -16.74 -15.93 17.43
N ALA A 324 -17.50 -14.86 17.68
CA ALA A 324 -18.93 -14.93 17.87
C ALA A 324 -19.60 -15.40 16.58
N ASP A 325 -20.31 -16.52 16.64
CA ASP A 325 -21.11 -16.97 15.52
C ASP A 325 -22.32 -16.05 15.39
N ARG A 326 -22.30 -15.22 14.35
CA ARG A 326 -23.40 -14.32 13.97
C ARG A 326 -23.94 -14.70 12.59
N SER A 327 -23.89 -15.98 12.22
CA SER A 327 -24.56 -16.50 11.02
C SER A 327 -26.04 -16.09 11.05
N GLY A 328 -26.45 -15.20 10.15
CA GLY A 328 -27.83 -14.69 10.08
C GLY A 328 -28.01 -13.19 10.32
N VAL A 329 -26.96 -12.42 10.59
CA VAL A 329 -27.05 -10.95 10.57
C VAL A 329 -27.37 -10.48 9.16
N ARG A 330 -28.57 -9.93 8.96
CA ARG A 330 -28.93 -9.25 7.71
C ARG A 330 -28.18 -7.92 7.63
N LEU A 331 -27.18 -7.85 6.78
CA LEU A 331 -26.60 -6.57 6.37
C LEU A 331 -27.67 -5.79 5.58
N GLY A 332 -28.00 -4.59 6.05
CA GLY A 332 -29.00 -3.73 5.42
C GLY A 332 -30.43 -4.26 5.51
N ALA A 333 -31.12 -4.02 6.63
CA ALA A 333 -32.58 -4.05 6.61
C ALA A 333 -33.06 -2.82 5.82
N THR A 334 -33.60 -3.04 4.62
CA THR A 334 -34.12 -1.98 3.76
C THR A 334 -35.24 -1.23 4.46
N ARG A 335 -35.00 0.04 4.81
CA ARG A 335 -36.07 1.01 5.03
C ARG A 335 -36.28 1.79 3.72
N ALA A 336 -37.53 2.00 3.36
CA ALA A 336 -37.97 2.59 2.10
C ALA A 336 -37.19 3.86 1.73
N LYS A 337 -36.90 3.99 0.41
CA LYS A 337 -36.34 5.17 -0.25
C LYS A 337 -36.76 6.47 0.46
N ARG A 338 -35.85 7.08 1.21
CA ARG A 338 -35.91 8.52 1.43
C ARG A 338 -35.52 9.16 0.11
N GLY A 339 -36.42 9.98 -0.44
CA GLY A 339 -36.25 10.58 -1.75
C GLY A 339 -34.92 11.29 -1.86
N SER A 340 -34.24 11.06 -2.99
CA SER A 340 -33.21 11.94 -3.53
C SER A 340 -33.88 13.30 -3.82
N GLY A 341 -34.08 14.08 -2.77
CA GLY A 341 -34.67 15.40 -2.79
C GLY A 341 -33.68 16.42 -2.26
N ALA A 342 -32.40 16.32 -2.61
CA ALA A 342 -31.55 17.50 -2.64
C ALA A 342 -31.80 18.17 -3.99
N SER A 343 -32.67 19.17 -3.97
CA SER A 343 -32.81 20.15 -5.04
C SER A 343 -31.41 20.55 -5.52
N ALA A 344 -31.21 20.56 -6.83
CA ALA A 344 -30.15 21.34 -7.45
C ALA A 344 -30.43 22.82 -7.13
N ALA A 345 -30.13 23.23 -5.91
CA ALA A 345 -30.10 24.61 -5.52
C ALA A 345 -29.01 25.22 -6.41
N ALA A 346 -29.44 26.11 -7.30
CA ALA A 346 -28.56 26.88 -8.16
C ALA A 346 -27.38 27.39 -7.33
N ILE A 347 -26.16 27.13 -7.82
CA ILE A 347 -24.92 27.67 -7.29
C ILE A 347 -25.12 29.20 -7.23
N ARG A 348 -25.46 29.71 -6.05
CA ARG A 348 -25.63 31.14 -5.79
C ARG A 348 -24.67 31.52 -4.67
N ARG A 349 -23.53 32.09 -5.06
CA ARG A 349 -22.93 33.22 -4.38
C ARG A 349 -22.33 34.14 -5.44
N ASP A 350 -23.05 35.23 -5.69
CA ASP A 350 -22.49 36.44 -6.27
C ASP A 350 -21.44 37.00 -5.29
N ALA A 351 -20.27 37.37 -5.83
CA ALA A 351 -19.12 37.97 -5.14
C ALA A 351 -18.51 37.12 -3.99
N VAL A 352 -17.46 36.36 -4.32
CA VAL A 352 -16.55 35.80 -3.30
C VAL A 352 -15.56 36.91 -2.93
N GLU A 353 -15.77 37.56 -1.80
CA GLU A 353 -14.65 38.20 -1.09
C GLU A 353 -13.62 37.10 -0.77
N PRO A 354 -12.30 37.34 -0.92
CA PRO A 354 -11.30 36.30 -0.68
C PRO A 354 -11.39 35.81 0.76
N ALA A 355 -11.82 34.55 0.95
CA ALA A 355 -11.71 33.88 2.23
C ALA A 355 -10.25 33.47 2.46
N PRO A 356 -9.72 33.53 3.70
CA PRO A 356 -8.37 33.07 3.97
C PRO A 356 -8.24 31.57 3.66
N ALA A 357 -7.13 31.18 3.03
CA ALA A 357 -6.83 29.78 2.78
C ALA A 357 -6.74 29.00 4.10
N VAL A 358 -7.12 27.71 4.07
CA VAL A 358 -7.05 26.81 5.23
C VAL A 358 -5.67 26.80 5.89
N PHE A 359 -4.62 26.94 5.10
CA PHE A 359 -3.25 27.08 5.58
C PHE A 359 -2.44 27.91 4.58
N ASP A 360 -1.36 28.54 5.05
CA ASP A 360 -0.52 29.39 4.21
C ASP A 360 0.20 28.58 3.12
N VAL A 361 0.07 29.02 1.88
CA VAL A 361 0.77 28.47 0.72
C VAL A 361 1.46 29.64 0.01
N PRO A 362 2.80 29.76 0.10
CA PRO A 362 3.54 30.82 -0.57
C PRO A 362 3.23 30.87 -2.06
N ALA A 363 3.21 32.09 -2.63
CA ALA A 363 2.89 32.32 -4.03
C ALA A 363 3.75 31.48 -5.00
N PHE A 364 5.02 31.25 -4.67
CA PHE A 364 5.95 30.45 -5.49
C PHE A 364 5.79 28.93 -5.32
N THR A 365 4.88 28.47 -4.46
CA THR A 365 4.61 27.04 -4.31
C THR A 365 4.04 26.49 -5.61
N ARG A 366 4.59 25.40 -6.12
CA ARG A 366 4.10 24.73 -7.33
C ARG A 366 3.44 23.40 -7.02
N LEU A 367 3.76 22.82 -5.86
CA LEU A 367 3.36 21.47 -5.49
C LEU A 367 2.95 21.38 -4.02
N VAL A 368 1.74 20.87 -3.77
CA VAL A 368 1.25 20.50 -2.43
C VAL A 368 0.83 19.04 -2.46
N LEU A 369 1.52 18.19 -1.70
CA LEU A 369 1.21 16.75 -1.62
C LEU A 369 0.48 16.45 -0.31
N PHE A 370 -0.65 15.74 -0.41
CA PHE A 370 -1.36 15.23 0.74
C PHE A 370 -0.97 13.78 1.01
N GLY A 371 -0.55 13.48 2.23
CA GLY A 371 -0.18 12.13 2.64
C GLY A 371 -0.62 11.74 4.04
N GLY A 372 -0.70 10.45 4.31
CA GLY A 372 -1.12 9.83 5.56
C GLY A 372 -1.43 8.36 5.35
N LYS A 373 -1.84 7.68 6.43
CA LYS A 373 -2.29 6.28 6.35
C LYS A 373 -3.57 6.17 5.51
N GLY A 374 -3.81 5.01 4.90
CA GLY A 374 -5.12 4.72 4.26
C GLY A 374 -6.29 4.93 5.23
N GLY A 375 -7.39 5.52 4.76
CA GLY A 375 -8.62 5.73 5.56
C GLY A 375 -8.57 6.90 6.56
N VAL A 376 -7.57 7.78 6.51
CA VAL A 376 -7.51 9.00 7.35
C VAL A 376 -8.27 10.20 6.76
N GLY A 377 -8.78 10.10 5.53
CA GLY A 377 -9.51 11.18 4.84
C GLY A 377 -8.65 12.10 3.96
N LYS A 378 -7.53 11.61 3.41
CA LYS A 378 -6.60 12.39 2.57
C LYS A 378 -7.31 13.08 1.40
N THR A 379 -8.06 12.33 0.61
CA THR A 379 -8.81 12.82 -0.56
C THR A 379 -9.78 13.93 -0.18
N THR A 380 -10.53 13.76 0.91
CA THR A 380 -11.48 14.77 1.40
C THR A 380 -10.76 16.04 1.85
N CYS A 381 -9.66 15.90 2.61
CA CYS A 381 -8.84 17.04 3.03
C CYS A 381 -8.15 17.73 1.86
N ALA A 382 -7.65 16.98 0.87
CA ALA A 382 -7.02 17.50 -0.34
C ALA A 382 -8.02 18.28 -1.20
N ALA A 383 -9.22 17.73 -1.41
CA ALA A 383 -10.31 18.41 -2.13
C ALA A 383 -10.77 19.69 -1.42
N ALA A 384 -11.01 19.63 -0.10
CA ALA A 384 -11.39 20.81 0.69
C ALA A 384 -10.30 21.89 0.67
N SER A 385 -9.04 21.50 0.79
CA SER A 385 -7.91 22.44 0.74
C SER A 385 -7.74 23.05 -0.65
N ALA A 386 -7.85 22.26 -1.73
CA ALA A 386 -7.78 22.76 -3.11
C ALA A 386 -8.91 23.76 -3.41
N MET A 387 -10.12 23.48 -2.92
CA MET A 387 -11.26 24.40 -3.02
C MET A 387 -11.01 25.71 -2.28
N SER A 388 -10.55 25.65 -1.03
CA SER A 388 -10.25 26.85 -0.24
C SER A 388 -9.09 27.66 -0.83
N LEU A 389 -8.04 27.01 -1.36
CA LEU A 389 -6.94 27.70 -2.05
C LEU A 389 -7.42 28.39 -3.34
N ALA A 390 -8.25 27.73 -4.13
CA ALA A 390 -8.84 28.32 -5.33
C ALA A 390 -9.79 29.50 -4.99
N ALA A 391 -10.42 29.47 -3.81
CA ALA A 391 -11.25 30.58 -3.31
C ALA A 391 -10.42 31.76 -2.79
N ALA A 392 -9.30 31.47 -2.11
CA ALA A 392 -8.39 32.47 -1.55
C ALA A 392 -7.56 33.18 -2.62
N GLU A 393 -7.20 32.49 -3.70
CA GLU A 393 -6.38 33.01 -4.80
C GLU A 393 -7.10 32.91 -6.17
N PRO A 394 -8.15 33.71 -6.43
CA PRO A 394 -8.99 33.57 -7.64
C PRO A 394 -8.27 33.73 -8.98
N ARG A 395 -7.04 34.29 -8.97
CA ARG A 395 -6.22 34.49 -10.18
C ARG A 395 -5.26 33.34 -10.44
N ARG A 396 -5.02 32.48 -9.46
CA ARG A 396 -4.06 31.39 -9.56
C ARG A 396 -4.77 30.14 -10.05
N GLN A 397 -4.18 29.49 -11.03
CA GLN A 397 -4.68 28.23 -11.54
C GLN A 397 -4.32 27.10 -10.56
N VAL A 398 -5.33 26.44 -10.00
CA VAL A 398 -5.19 25.28 -9.13
C VAL A 398 -5.55 24.03 -9.92
N ARG A 399 -4.71 23.00 -9.84
CA ARG A 399 -4.96 21.67 -10.40
C ARG A 399 -4.94 20.65 -9.28
N LEU A 400 -6.01 19.89 -9.12
CA LEU A 400 -6.08 18.77 -8.17
C LEU A 400 -6.03 17.46 -8.95
N ILE A 401 -5.01 16.65 -8.66
CA ILE A 401 -4.86 15.30 -9.22
C ILE A 401 -4.91 14.28 -8.09
N SER A 402 -5.74 13.24 -8.25
CA SER A 402 -5.64 12.05 -7.40
C SER A 402 -4.83 10.97 -8.11
N THR A 403 -3.90 10.39 -7.36
CA THR A 403 -3.07 9.24 -7.75
C THR A 403 -3.44 7.99 -6.95
N ASP A 404 -4.50 8.03 -6.15
CA ASP A 404 -5.02 6.86 -5.46
C ASP A 404 -5.68 5.94 -6.50
N PRO A 405 -5.28 4.65 -6.61
CA PRO A 405 -5.88 3.72 -7.55
C PRO A 405 -7.37 3.45 -7.30
N ALA A 406 -7.89 3.81 -6.11
CA ALA A 406 -9.30 3.72 -5.79
C ALA A 406 -10.03 5.07 -6.10
N PRO A 407 -10.95 5.09 -7.07
CA PRO A 407 -11.75 6.27 -7.38
C PRO A 407 -12.47 6.80 -6.15
N SER A 408 -12.24 8.07 -5.84
CA SER A 408 -12.82 8.70 -4.64
C SER A 408 -12.96 10.21 -4.77
N LEU A 409 -12.21 10.85 -5.66
CA LEU A 409 -12.28 12.29 -5.84
C LEU A 409 -13.60 12.69 -6.50
N GLY A 410 -14.07 11.88 -7.46
CA GLY A 410 -15.37 12.09 -8.11
C GLY A 410 -16.53 12.04 -7.13
N ASP A 411 -16.52 11.08 -6.21
CA ASP A 411 -17.51 10.96 -5.14
C ASP A 411 -17.41 12.12 -4.17
N VAL A 412 -16.21 12.50 -3.71
CA VAL A 412 -16.03 13.63 -2.78
C VAL A 412 -16.56 14.95 -3.36
N LEU A 413 -16.31 15.21 -4.65
CA LEU A 413 -16.76 16.44 -5.32
C LEU A 413 -18.20 16.34 -5.88
N GLY A 414 -18.83 15.17 -5.83
CA GLY A 414 -20.16 14.95 -6.39
C GLY A 414 -20.23 15.11 -7.91
N MET A 415 -19.15 14.79 -8.63
CA MET A 415 -19.07 14.92 -10.09
C MET A 415 -18.30 13.77 -10.73
N LYS A 416 -18.60 13.45 -12.00
CA LYS A 416 -17.84 12.43 -12.74
C LYS A 416 -16.48 12.97 -13.14
N ILE A 417 -15.42 12.35 -12.62
CA ILE A 417 -14.01 12.64 -12.90
C ILE A 417 -13.39 11.39 -13.54
N GLY A 418 -12.37 11.58 -14.38
CA GLY A 418 -11.59 10.49 -14.94
C GLY A 418 -10.20 10.98 -15.33
N ASN A 419 -9.58 10.29 -16.29
CA ASN A 419 -8.21 10.55 -16.73
C ASN A 419 -7.97 11.89 -17.46
N THR A 420 -9.00 12.73 -17.63
CA THR A 420 -8.88 14.05 -18.28
C THR A 420 -9.20 15.18 -17.31
N TRP A 421 -8.54 16.33 -17.51
CA TRP A 421 -8.81 17.53 -16.71
C TRP A 421 -10.25 18.01 -16.91
N ARG A 422 -10.95 18.24 -15.79
CA ARG A 422 -12.30 18.79 -15.79
C ARG A 422 -12.37 20.01 -14.87
N PRO A 423 -13.01 21.12 -15.28
CA PRO A 423 -13.22 22.25 -14.39
C PRO A 423 -14.24 21.88 -13.31
N VAL A 424 -14.00 22.35 -12.09
CA VAL A 424 -14.98 22.24 -11.00
C VAL A 424 -16.09 23.26 -11.22
N PRO A 425 -17.39 22.90 -11.08
CA PRO A 425 -18.49 23.84 -11.28
C PRO A 425 -18.40 25.08 -10.39
N GLY A 426 -18.54 26.26 -11.00
CA GLY A 426 -18.47 27.58 -10.33
C GLY A 426 -17.44 28.50 -10.99
N ARG A 427 -17.22 29.70 -10.42
CA ARG A 427 -16.18 30.64 -10.86
C ARG A 427 -14.86 30.36 -10.15
N TRP A 428 -14.42 29.11 -10.18
CA TRP A 428 -13.18 28.67 -9.56
C TRP A 428 -12.14 28.37 -10.63
N HIS A 429 -10.91 28.82 -10.42
CA HIS A 429 -9.78 28.45 -11.27
C HIS A 429 -9.22 27.08 -10.85
N LEU A 430 -10.10 26.08 -10.71
CA LEU A 430 -9.78 24.73 -10.23
C LEU A 430 -10.14 23.67 -11.27
N HIS A 431 -9.13 22.89 -11.68
CA HIS A 431 -9.31 21.71 -12.52
C HIS A 431 -8.98 20.44 -11.75
N VAL A 432 -9.75 19.39 -11.99
CA VAL A 432 -9.62 18.10 -11.31
C VAL A 432 -9.36 16.99 -12.31
N ARG A 433 -8.53 16.03 -11.93
CA ARG A 433 -8.23 14.82 -12.70
C ARG A 433 -8.03 13.65 -11.73
N GLU A 434 -8.49 12.47 -12.12
CA GLU A 434 -8.25 11.24 -11.37
C GLU A 434 -7.42 10.31 -12.26
N LEU A 435 -6.22 9.94 -11.81
CA LEU A 435 -5.29 9.16 -12.59
C LEU A 435 -5.52 7.67 -12.37
N ASP A 436 -5.87 6.97 -13.42
CA ASP A 436 -5.86 5.51 -13.45
C ASP A 436 -4.43 5.02 -13.72
N ALA A 437 -3.71 4.72 -12.64
CA ALA A 437 -2.34 4.24 -12.71
C ALA A 437 -2.21 2.93 -13.51
N SER A 438 -3.19 2.03 -13.45
CA SER A 438 -3.17 0.77 -14.20
C SER A 438 -3.28 0.98 -15.70
N THR A 439 -4.21 1.83 -16.15
CA THR A 439 -4.34 2.17 -17.57
C THR A 439 -3.07 2.84 -18.09
N VAL A 440 -2.52 3.80 -17.34
CA VAL A 440 -1.28 4.49 -17.75
C VAL A 440 -0.10 3.52 -17.77
N PHE A 441 0.00 2.60 -16.81
CA PHE A 441 1.04 1.58 -16.80
C PHE A 441 0.91 0.61 -18.00
N ASP A 442 -0.30 0.16 -18.32
CA ASP A 442 -0.54 -0.70 -19.47
C ASP A 442 -0.19 0.01 -20.79
N GLU A 443 -0.48 1.31 -20.92
CA GLU A 443 -0.04 2.12 -22.06
C GLU A 443 1.49 2.17 -22.17
N TYR A 444 2.20 2.43 -21.06
CA TYR A 444 3.67 2.38 -21.02
C TYR A 444 4.19 0.99 -21.40
N ARG A 445 3.63 -0.07 -20.84
CA ARG A 445 4.04 -1.45 -21.09
C ARG A 445 3.85 -1.83 -22.57
N GLN A 446 2.69 -1.53 -23.14
CA GLN A 446 2.39 -1.79 -24.55
C GLN A 446 3.34 -1.04 -25.48
N ARG A 447 3.63 0.23 -25.17
CA ARG A 447 4.60 1.04 -25.94
C ARG A 447 5.99 0.40 -25.94
N TYR A 448 6.48 -0.09 -24.80
CA TYR A 448 7.80 -0.75 -24.73
C TYR A 448 7.79 -2.13 -25.40
N GLN A 449 6.78 -2.96 -25.16
CA GLN A 449 6.65 -4.27 -25.80
C GLN A 449 6.64 -4.15 -27.33
N GLY A 450 5.92 -3.16 -27.89
CA GLY A 450 5.93 -2.88 -29.32
C GLY A 450 7.32 -2.50 -29.85
N ALA A 451 8.04 -1.61 -29.15
CA ALA A 451 9.40 -1.21 -29.54
C ALA A 451 10.40 -2.38 -29.52
N ILE A 452 10.24 -3.33 -28.60
CA ILE A 452 11.07 -4.53 -28.47
C ILE A 452 10.76 -5.52 -29.60
N ALA A 453 9.48 -5.78 -29.85
CA ALA A 453 9.04 -6.68 -30.92
C ALA A 453 9.55 -6.19 -32.29
N ASP A 454 9.33 -4.91 -32.59
CA ASP A 454 9.80 -4.27 -33.82
C ASP A 454 11.33 -4.38 -33.99
N PHE A 455 12.09 -4.27 -32.89
CA PHE A 455 13.54 -4.44 -32.92
C PHE A 455 13.94 -5.86 -33.31
N PHE A 456 13.38 -6.88 -32.65
CA PHE A 456 13.75 -8.28 -32.92
C PHE A 456 13.27 -8.75 -34.29
N ASP A 457 12.12 -8.28 -34.77
CA ASP A 457 11.64 -8.56 -36.13
C ASP A 457 12.61 -8.02 -37.19
N ARG A 458 13.14 -6.81 -36.98
CA ARG A 458 14.17 -6.21 -37.87
C ARG A 458 15.53 -6.90 -37.78
N LEU A 459 15.86 -7.50 -36.62
CA LEU A 459 17.12 -8.21 -36.42
C LEU A 459 17.09 -9.62 -37.04
N ALA A 460 15.94 -10.29 -36.95
CA ALA A 460 15.68 -11.57 -37.61
C ALA A 460 15.72 -11.47 -39.14
N ALA A 461 15.35 -10.31 -39.69
CA ALA A 461 15.37 -10.04 -41.14
C ALA A 461 16.78 -9.96 -41.78
N GLY A 462 17.88 -10.08 -41.01
CA GLY A 462 19.24 -9.85 -41.53
C GLY A 462 20.40 -10.63 -40.91
N SER A 463 20.17 -11.68 -40.11
CA SER A 463 21.24 -12.46 -39.45
C SER A 463 20.92 -13.96 -39.37
N PRO A 464 21.90 -14.87 -39.54
CA PRO A 464 21.72 -16.31 -39.35
C PRO A 464 21.70 -16.75 -37.87
N PHE A 465 21.82 -15.81 -36.92
CA PHE A 465 21.67 -16.11 -35.49
C PHE A 465 20.20 -16.21 -35.11
N ASP A 466 19.85 -17.25 -34.36
CA ASP A 466 18.50 -17.50 -33.85
C ASP A 466 18.10 -16.44 -32.80
N ALA A 467 17.61 -15.30 -33.27
CA ALA A 467 17.16 -14.17 -32.47
C ALA A 467 15.89 -14.49 -31.65
N THR A 468 15.26 -15.65 -31.84
CA THR A 468 14.04 -16.04 -31.14
C THR A 468 14.29 -16.33 -29.65
N ALA A 469 15.43 -16.95 -29.32
CA ALA A 469 15.81 -17.20 -27.93
C ALA A 469 16.15 -15.90 -27.18
N ASP A 470 16.85 -14.98 -27.82
CA ASP A 470 17.18 -13.66 -27.26
C ASP A 470 15.92 -12.79 -27.09
N ARG A 471 14.99 -12.85 -28.06
CA ARG A 471 13.66 -12.22 -27.95
C ARG A 471 12.88 -12.75 -26.74
N ALA A 472 12.82 -14.07 -26.58
CA ALA A 472 12.08 -14.69 -25.48
C ALA A 472 12.65 -14.32 -24.09
N VAL A 473 13.97 -14.22 -23.96
CA VAL A 473 14.62 -13.75 -22.72
C VAL A 473 14.28 -12.29 -22.44
N PHE A 474 14.28 -11.44 -23.47
CA PHE A 474 14.01 -10.01 -23.33
C PHE A 474 12.54 -9.70 -23.03
N GLU A 475 11.60 -10.35 -23.74
CA GLU A 475 10.16 -10.26 -23.49
C GLU A 475 9.86 -10.69 -22.04
N ARG A 476 10.43 -11.83 -21.59
CA ARG A 476 10.25 -12.32 -20.20
C ARG A 476 10.87 -11.41 -19.15
N LEU A 477 11.99 -10.74 -19.44
CA LEU A 477 12.59 -9.77 -18.53
C LEU A 477 11.71 -8.52 -18.35
N PHE A 478 11.01 -8.09 -19.40
CA PHE A 478 10.03 -7.00 -19.34
C PHE A 478 8.72 -7.41 -18.66
N ASP A 479 8.28 -8.65 -18.84
CA ASP A 479 7.10 -9.19 -18.17
C ASP A 479 7.30 -9.40 -16.67
N LEU A 480 8.56 -9.45 -16.20
CA LEU A 480 8.93 -9.37 -14.78
C LEU A 480 8.80 -7.94 -14.22
N ALA A 481 7.91 -7.13 -14.80
CA ALA A 481 7.70 -5.74 -14.40
C ALA A 481 7.63 -5.63 -12.87
N PRO A 482 8.46 -4.76 -12.26
CA PRO A 482 8.46 -4.50 -10.84
C PRO A 482 7.06 -4.39 -10.20
N PRO A 483 6.70 -5.24 -9.22
CA PRO A 483 5.61 -4.92 -8.33
C PRO A 483 5.91 -3.58 -7.62
N GLY A 484 5.06 -2.57 -7.82
CA GLY A 484 5.33 -1.18 -7.36
C GLY A 484 5.54 -0.15 -8.48
N ILE A 485 5.41 -0.57 -9.74
CA ILE A 485 5.54 0.30 -10.91
C ILE A 485 4.37 1.27 -11.07
N ASP A 486 3.18 0.92 -10.59
CA ASP A 486 1.98 1.78 -10.63
C ASP A 486 2.25 3.10 -9.89
N GLU A 487 2.91 3.02 -8.73
CA GLU A 487 3.31 4.17 -7.94
C GLU A 487 4.38 5.02 -8.67
N LEU A 488 5.30 4.38 -9.38
CA LEU A 488 6.31 5.06 -10.20
C LEU A 488 5.66 5.78 -11.38
N VAL A 489 4.74 5.12 -12.08
CA VAL A 489 3.98 5.70 -13.19
C VAL A 489 3.13 6.89 -12.73
N ALA A 490 2.46 6.76 -11.59
CA ALA A 490 1.71 7.86 -10.99
C ALA A 490 2.60 9.06 -10.69
N LEU A 491 3.81 8.82 -10.16
CA LEU A 491 4.79 9.87 -9.90
C LEU A 491 5.26 10.58 -11.18
N LEU A 492 5.50 9.83 -12.24
CA LEU A 492 5.90 10.37 -13.54
C LEU A 492 4.79 11.22 -14.16
N ALA A 493 3.54 10.73 -14.11
CA ALA A 493 2.40 11.51 -14.57
C ALA A 493 2.26 12.84 -13.83
N VAL A 494 2.52 12.86 -12.51
CA VAL A 494 2.58 14.12 -11.73
C VAL A 494 3.74 15.01 -12.19
N ALA A 495 4.92 14.44 -12.44
CA ALA A 495 6.08 15.19 -12.93
C ALA A 495 5.84 15.81 -14.32
N ASP A 496 5.16 15.09 -15.21
CA ASP A 496 4.79 15.58 -16.54
C ASP A 496 3.78 16.75 -16.44
N VAL A 497 2.76 16.62 -15.60
CA VAL A 497 1.80 17.71 -15.33
C VAL A 497 2.51 18.96 -14.79
N LEU A 498 3.50 18.81 -13.92
CA LEU A 498 4.31 19.91 -13.40
C LEU A 498 5.18 20.58 -14.48
N ARG A 499 5.53 19.87 -15.55
CA ARG A 499 6.27 20.44 -16.69
C ARG A 499 5.35 21.20 -17.64
N GLU A 500 4.12 20.72 -17.84
CA GLU A 500 3.12 21.36 -18.70
C GLU A 500 2.56 22.67 -18.12
N GLY A 501 2.43 22.77 -16.79
CA GLY A 501 1.89 23.94 -16.09
C GLY A 501 2.94 24.70 -15.28
N ALA A 502 3.71 25.58 -15.94
CA ALA A 502 4.83 26.30 -15.30
C ALA A 502 4.39 27.14 -14.07
N ASP A 503 3.21 27.75 -14.09
CA ASP A 503 2.73 28.67 -13.06
C ASP A 503 1.55 28.14 -12.21
N ASP A 504 1.11 26.90 -12.46
CA ASP A 504 -0.05 26.32 -11.79
C ASP A 504 0.33 25.76 -10.41
N LEU A 505 -0.58 25.86 -9.45
CA LEU A 505 -0.49 25.14 -8.19
C LEU A 505 -1.06 23.73 -8.36
N LEU A 506 -0.19 22.73 -8.30
CA LEU A 506 -0.60 21.33 -8.31
C LEU A 506 -0.82 20.81 -6.89
N VAL A 507 -2.05 20.44 -6.58
CA VAL A 507 -2.44 19.68 -5.39
C VAL A 507 -2.51 18.21 -5.76
N VAL A 508 -1.78 17.36 -5.06
CA VAL A 508 -1.71 15.91 -5.30
C VAL A 508 -2.30 15.16 -4.11
N ASP A 509 -3.40 14.46 -4.33
CA ASP A 509 -3.88 13.42 -3.42
C ASP A 509 -3.10 12.14 -3.70
N THR A 510 -2.26 11.74 -2.74
CA THR A 510 -1.39 10.56 -2.90
C THR A 510 -2.08 9.28 -2.47
N ALA A 511 -1.70 8.15 -3.09
CA ALA A 511 -1.94 6.82 -2.53
C ALA A 511 -1.35 6.70 -1.09
N PRO A 512 -1.61 5.61 -0.32
CA PRO A 512 -1.09 5.47 1.04
C PRO A 512 0.41 5.78 1.14
N THR A 513 0.75 6.76 1.98
CA THR A 513 2.00 7.51 1.84
C THR A 513 3.27 6.73 2.17
N GLY A 514 3.16 5.64 2.91
CA GLY A 514 4.28 4.71 3.11
C GLY A 514 4.86 4.21 1.79
N HIS A 515 4.03 4.00 0.77
CA HIS A 515 4.43 3.54 -0.56
C HIS A 515 5.07 4.64 -1.38
N THR A 516 4.46 5.83 -1.44
CA THR A 516 5.01 6.98 -2.16
C THR A 516 6.36 7.42 -1.57
N VAL A 517 6.50 7.47 -0.25
CA VAL A 517 7.74 7.87 0.42
C VAL A 517 8.81 6.77 0.32
N ARG A 518 8.42 5.49 0.30
CA ARG A 518 9.34 4.39 -0.02
C ARG A 518 9.85 4.47 -1.45
N LEU A 519 8.98 4.72 -2.43
CA LEU A 519 9.38 4.95 -3.81
C LEU A 519 10.35 6.12 -3.95
N LEU A 520 10.11 7.22 -3.23
CA LEU A 520 11.03 8.36 -3.15
C LEU A 520 12.36 7.98 -2.48
N GLY A 521 12.35 7.05 -1.53
CA GLY A 521 13.57 6.47 -0.93
C GLY A 521 14.34 5.55 -1.88
N MET A 522 13.64 4.83 -2.77
CA MET A 522 14.18 3.87 -3.74
C MET A 522 14.74 4.53 -5.02
N GLN A 523 14.97 5.85 -5.01
CA GLN A 523 15.49 6.56 -6.19
C GLN A 523 16.87 6.06 -6.64
N ALA A 524 17.75 5.75 -5.69
CA ALA A 524 19.05 5.14 -6.01
C ALA A 524 18.85 3.79 -6.73
N ASP A 525 17.82 3.05 -6.32
CA ASP A 525 17.50 1.75 -6.85
C ASP A 525 16.92 1.83 -8.27
N VAL A 526 15.99 2.75 -8.51
CA VAL A 526 15.45 3.00 -9.87
C VAL A 526 16.57 3.45 -10.81
N GLN A 527 17.50 4.27 -10.35
CA GLN A 527 18.65 4.68 -11.16
C GLN A 527 19.59 3.50 -11.45
N GLN A 528 19.78 2.58 -10.51
CA GLN A 528 20.53 1.34 -10.74
C GLN A 528 19.82 0.43 -11.75
N TRP A 529 18.49 0.31 -11.67
CA TRP A 529 17.68 -0.41 -12.66
C TRP A 529 17.80 0.20 -14.05
N VAL A 530 17.65 1.52 -14.18
CA VAL A 530 17.83 2.23 -15.45
C VAL A 530 19.24 2.05 -16.00
N ALA A 531 20.28 2.19 -15.16
CA ALA A 531 21.67 1.99 -15.57
C ALA A 531 21.93 0.57 -16.05
N LEU A 532 21.37 -0.44 -15.38
CA LEU A 532 21.46 -1.83 -15.80
C LEU A 532 20.74 -2.02 -17.14
N LEU A 533 19.49 -1.55 -17.29
CA LEU A 533 18.74 -1.66 -18.54
C LEU A 533 19.50 -0.99 -19.70
N MET A 534 20.11 0.17 -19.46
CA MET A 534 20.98 0.83 -20.43
C MET A 534 22.22 0.00 -20.78
N GLN A 535 22.85 -0.64 -19.79
CA GLN A 535 23.97 -1.56 -20.04
C GLN A 535 23.55 -2.77 -20.87
N LEU A 536 22.36 -3.32 -20.62
CA LEU A 536 21.80 -4.41 -21.44
C LEU A 536 21.55 -3.94 -22.88
N VAL A 537 20.94 -2.75 -23.06
CA VAL A 537 20.74 -2.12 -24.38
C VAL A 537 22.08 -1.95 -25.12
N ILE A 538 23.14 -1.53 -24.43
CA ILE A 538 24.47 -1.36 -25.04
C ILE A 538 25.11 -2.71 -25.37
N LYS A 539 25.14 -3.66 -24.43
CA LYS A 539 25.81 -4.97 -24.57
C LYS A 539 25.21 -5.83 -25.67
N TYR A 540 23.89 -5.78 -25.85
CA TYR A 540 23.20 -6.51 -26.92
C TYR A 540 23.24 -5.79 -28.28
N ARG A 541 24.12 -4.78 -28.45
CA ARG A 541 24.21 -3.95 -29.67
C ARG A 541 22.87 -3.32 -30.10
N LEU A 542 21.90 -3.19 -29.18
CA LEU A 542 20.61 -2.52 -29.42
C LEU A 542 20.81 -1.02 -29.64
N ALA A 543 21.88 -0.43 -29.10
CA ALA A 543 22.16 1.01 -29.14
C ALA A 543 22.17 1.63 -30.54
N ALA A 544 22.47 0.88 -31.61
CA ALA A 544 22.46 1.42 -32.98
C ALA A 544 21.05 1.56 -33.60
N ARG A 545 19.99 0.97 -32.97
CA ARG A 545 18.62 0.93 -33.53
C ARG A 545 17.49 1.06 -32.49
N ALA A 546 17.80 1.20 -31.19
CA ALA A 546 16.86 1.35 -30.08
C ALA A 546 16.90 2.77 -29.47
N GLU A 547 16.94 3.80 -30.33
CA GLU A 547 16.98 5.21 -29.91
C GLU A 547 15.79 5.60 -29.03
N SER A 548 14.59 5.08 -29.33
CA SER A 548 13.37 5.35 -28.55
C SER A 548 13.44 4.81 -27.13
N LEU A 549 13.90 3.56 -26.94
CA LEU A 549 14.03 2.95 -25.60
C LEU A 549 15.10 3.67 -24.76
N ALA A 550 16.24 4.01 -25.36
CA ALA A 550 17.29 4.77 -24.68
C ALA A 550 16.80 6.17 -24.30
N HIS A 551 16.07 6.84 -25.19
CA HIS A 551 15.45 8.15 -24.93
C HIS A 551 14.46 8.07 -23.76
N ASP A 552 13.58 7.07 -23.76
CA ASP A 552 12.55 6.89 -22.74
C ASP A 552 13.16 6.57 -21.36
N LEU A 553 14.21 5.73 -21.29
CA LEU A 553 14.96 5.45 -20.06
C LEU A 553 15.68 6.70 -19.51
N VAL A 554 16.23 7.53 -20.38
CA VAL A 554 16.84 8.81 -20.00
C VAL A 554 15.77 9.80 -19.51
N HIS A 555 14.62 9.88 -20.18
CA HIS A 555 13.50 10.71 -19.78
C HIS A 555 12.99 10.31 -18.38
N LEU A 556 12.83 9.00 -18.15
CA LEU A 556 12.47 8.43 -16.85
C LEU A 556 13.46 8.83 -15.75
N SER A 557 14.76 8.66 -15.99
CA SER A 557 15.81 9.03 -15.04
C SER A 557 15.81 10.53 -14.72
N ARG A 558 15.60 11.38 -15.74
CA ARG A 558 15.58 12.84 -15.60
C ARG A 558 14.33 13.31 -14.85
N GLY A 559 13.15 12.82 -15.20
CA GLY A 559 11.89 13.17 -14.55
C GLY A 559 11.91 12.88 -13.05
N LEU A 560 12.42 11.70 -12.66
CA LEU A 560 12.56 11.33 -11.25
C LEU A 560 13.51 12.28 -10.47
N ARG A 561 14.61 12.70 -11.11
CA ARG A 561 15.57 13.64 -10.52
C ARG A 561 14.99 15.04 -10.35
N GLU A 562 14.30 15.55 -11.37
CA GLU A 562 13.63 16.85 -11.35
C GLU A 562 12.54 16.89 -10.26
N PHE A 563 11.72 15.83 -10.19
CA PHE A 563 10.67 15.71 -9.18
C PHE A 563 11.25 15.69 -7.75
N ARG A 564 12.34 14.96 -7.51
CA ARG A 564 13.04 14.97 -6.21
C ARG A 564 13.55 16.38 -5.86
N ALA A 565 14.16 17.06 -6.81
CA ALA A 565 14.69 18.41 -6.57
C ALA A 565 13.57 19.38 -6.19
N LEU A 566 12.40 19.24 -6.81
CA LEU A 566 11.21 20.01 -6.46
C LEU A 566 10.72 19.66 -5.04
N LEU A 567 10.62 18.38 -4.69
CA LEU A 567 10.18 17.94 -3.35
C LEU A 567 11.09 18.44 -2.22
N GLY A 568 12.39 18.58 -2.45
CA GLY A 568 13.33 19.10 -1.46
C GLY A 568 13.30 20.63 -1.32
N ASP A 569 12.59 21.34 -2.20
CA ASP A 569 12.55 22.79 -2.24
C ASP A 569 11.44 23.33 -1.33
N ARG A 570 11.84 23.94 -0.21
CA ARG A 570 10.92 24.49 0.82
C ARG A 570 10.06 25.67 0.34
N THR A 571 10.41 26.28 -0.80
CA THR A 571 9.67 27.40 -1.38
C THR A 571 8.69 26.96 -2.46
N ARG A 572 8.99 25.84 -3.14
CA ARG A 572 8.21 25.35 -4.29
C ARG A 572 7.39 24.10 -4.00
N ALA A 573 7.70 23.32 -2.97
CA ALA A 573 6.93 22.15 -2.57
C ALA A 573 6.57 22.15 -1.09
N ARG A 574 5.41 21.59 -0.76
CA ARG A 574 4.96 21.36 0.62
C ARG A 574 4.29 20.00 0.75
N PHE A 575 4.54 19.33 1.85
CA PHE A 575 3.89 18.09 2.24
C PHE A 575 2.90 18.34 3.38
N VAL A 576 1.64 17.97 3.17
CA VAL A 576 0.57 18.09 4.16
C VAL A 576 0.25 16.69 4.68
N THR A 577 0.48 16.48 5.97
CA THR A 577 0.24 15.17 6.59
C THR A 577 -1.15 15.12 7.21
N VAL A 578 -2.00 14.21 6.77
CA VAL A 578 -3.34 13.97 7.33
C VAL A 578 -3.27 12.79 8.30
N VAL A 579 -3.78 12.99 9.51
CA VAL A 579 -3.76 12.01 10.58
C VAL A 579 -5.11 12.00 11.29
N ARG A 580 -5.57 10.81 11.73
CA ARG A 580 -6.67 10.74 12.70
C ARG A 580 -6.11 10.62 14.12
N PRO A 581 -6.75 11.23 15.12
CA PRO A 581 -6.26 11.22 16.51
C PRO A 581 -6.42 9.84 17.16
N ALA A 582 -5.56 8.90 16.81
CA ALA A 582 -5.51 7.55 17.37
C ALA A 582 -4.07 7.04 17.42
N VAL A 583 -3.80 6.09 18.33
CA VAL A 583 -2.44 5.64 18.66
C VAL A 583 -1.69 5.08 17.45
N LEU A 584 -2.28 4.12 16.72
CA LEU A 584 -1.61 3.51 15.57
C LEU A 584 -1.45 4.50 14.40
N PRO A 585 -2.47 5.28 13.99
CA PRO A 585 -2.27 6.36 13.01
C PRO A 585 -1.19 7.37 13.42
N ARG A 586 -1.12 7.78 14.69
CA ARG A 586 -0.07 8.70 15.17
C ARG A 586 1.32 8.09 15.04
N LEU A 587 1.53 6.86 15.50
CA LEU A 587 2.85 6.20 15.41
C LEU A 587 3.32 6.08 13.97
N GLU A 588 2.39 5.84 13.05
CA GLU A 588 2.68 5.82 11.61
C GLU A 588 3.05 7.21 11.07
N THR A 589 2.30 8.24 11.48
CA THR A 589 2.60 9.63 11.14
C THR A 589 3.96 10.06 11.69
N GLU A 590 4.36 9.62 12.89
CA GLU A 590 5.70 9.86 13.45
C GLU A 590 6.80 9.30 12.54
N ARG A 591 6.67 8.03 12.14
CA ARG A 591 7.63 7.40 11.21
C ARG A 591 7.68 8.11 9.86
N LEU A 592 6.52 8.50 9.34
CA LEU A 592 6.41 9.24 8.09
C LEU A 592 7.12 10.60 8.17
N LEU A 593 6.86 11.38 9.23
CA LEU A 593 7.51 12.67 9.43
C LEU A 593 9.03 12.53 9.58
N ASP A 594 9.50 11.53 10.33
CA ASP A 594 10.92 11.19 10.45
C ASP A 594 11.55 10.82 9.09
N GLN A 595 10.81 10.14 8.23
CA GLN A 595 11.27 9.77 6.89
C GLN A 595 11.30 10.99 5.95
N LEU A 596 10.27 11.82 5.97
CA LEU A 596 10.22 13.08 5.21
C LEU A 596 11.36 14.01 5.61
N GLN A 597 11.64 14.12 6.91
CA GLN A 597 12.76 14.91 7.43
C GLN A 597 14.11 14.36 6.94
N ARG A 598 14.32 13.04 6.96
CA ARG A 598 15.55 12.40 6.42
C ARG A 598 15.73 12.63 4.93
N MET A 599 14.64 12.76 4.17
CA MET A 599 14.67 13.08 2.75
C MET A 599 14.72 14.60 2.46
N ASN A 600 14.73 15.45 3.49
CA ASN A 600 14.64 16.90 3.40
C ASN A 600 13.39 17.39 2.64
N VAL A 601 12.28 16.66 2.75
CA VAL A 601 10.97 17.08 2.22
C VAL A 601 10.26 17.94 3.27
N PRO A 602 9.83 19.17 2.94
CA PRO A 602 9.18 20.07 3.87
C PRO A 602 7.76 19.58 4.20
N ALA A 603 7.50 19.27 5.47
CA ALA A 603 6.17 18.92 5.96
C ALA A 603 5.66 19.99 6.95
N PRO A 604 5.33 21.21 6.49
CA PRO A 604 5.01 22.33 7.39
C PRO A 604 3.63 22.20 8.03
N THR A 605 2.77 21.28 7.58
CA THR A 605 1.37 21.23 8.02
C THR A 605 0.93 19.81 8.34
N VAL A 606 0.28 19.64 9.50
CA VAL A 606 -0.39 18.40 9.90
C VAL A 606 -1.88 18.68 10.08
N ILE A 607 -2.73 17.98 9.34
CA ILE A 607 -4.18 18.01 9.50
C ILE A 607 -4.61 16.87 10.42
N VAL A 608 -5.15 17.21 11.59
CA VAL A 608 -5.83 16.29 12.49
C VAL A 608 -7.28 16.20 12.04
N ASN A 609 -7.65 15.09 11.41
CA ASN A 609 -8.99 14.86 10.86
C ASN A 609 -9.86 14.00 11.78
N GLY A 610 -11.12 14.39 11.92
CA GLY A 610 -12.18 13.55 12.47
C GLY A 610 -12.32 13.61 13.99
N GLU A 611 -12.04 14.76 14.60
CA GLU A 611 -12.22 14.97 16.04
C GLU A 611 -13.69 14.86 16.46
N SER A 612 -13.98 13.97 17.41
CA SER A 612 -15.33 13.68 17.88
C SER A 612 -15.82 14.72 18.89
N SER A 613 -17.07 15.17 18.76
CA SER A 613 -17.68 16.20 19.64
C SER A 613 -18.92 15.72 20.42
N GLY A 614 -19.24 14.43 20.38
CA GLY A 614 -20.53 13.91 20.87
C GLY A 614 -20.67 13.88 22.39
N GLY A 615 -21.89 14.17 22.88
CA GLY A 615 -22.19 14.28 24.30
C GLY A 615 -22.53 12.98 25.06
N CYS A 616 -22.45 11.80 24.46
CA CYS A 616 -22.72 10.54 25.18
C CYS A 616 -21.46 9.96 25.85
N ALA A 617 -21.60 8.99 26.76
CA ALA A 617 -20.45 8.39 27.44
C ALA A 617 -19.44 7.73 26.48
N ALA A 618 -19.91 7.10 25.40
CA ALA A 618 -19.03 6.51 24.39
C ALA A 618 -18.27 7.59 23.58
N CYS A 619 -18.96 8.65 23.16
CA CYS A 619 -18.34 9.78 22.45
C CYS A 619 -17.35 10.54 23.35
N ARG A 620 -17.67 10.76 24.63
CA ARG A 620 -16.74 11.38 25.59
C ARG A 620 -15.47 10.57 25.77
N ARG A 621 -15.59 9.25 26.02
CA ARG A 621 -14.41 8.37 26.13
C ARG A 621 -13.54 8.40 24.88
N ARG A 622 -14.17 8.47 23.70
CA ARG A 622 -13.47 8.61 22.41
C ARG A 622 -12.76 9.96 22.31
N ALA A 623 -13.47 11.06 22.52
CA ALA A 623 -12.91 12.40 22.48
C ALA A 623 -11.74 12.57 23.47
N GLU A 624 -11.84 12.01 24.68
CA GLU A 624 -10.74 11.99 25.66
C GLU A 624 -9.52 11.20 25.15
N ALA A 625 -9.74 10.08 24.46
CA ALA A 625 -8.66 9.30 23.85
C ALA A 625 -8.03 10.05 22.68
N GLU A 626 -8.86 10.67 21.83
CA GLU A 626 -8.43 11.50 20.71
C GLU A 626 -7.59 12.69 21.21
N GLN A 627 -8.06 13.44 22.20
CA GLN A 627 -7.36 14.60 22.76
C GLN A 627 -5.97 14.26 23.31
N ARG A 628 -5.80 13.07 23.92
CA ARG A 628 -4.49 12.60 24.38
C ARG A 628 -3.51 12.40 23.22
N GLU A 629 -3.99 11.91 22.08
CA GLU A 629 -3.16 11.70 20.89
C GLU A 629 -2.92 13.00 20.14
N VAL A 630 -3.90 13.92 20.09
CA VAL A 630 -3.72 15.30 19.60
C VAL A 630 -2.58 15.99 20.37
N ALA A 631 -2.60 15.96 21.70
CA ALA A 631 -1.54 16.56 22.52
C ALA A 631 -0.14 15.91 22.30
N ARG A 632 -0.07 14.69 21.77
CA ARG A 632 1.21 14.08 21.35
C ARG A 632 1.65 14.59 19.98
N ILE A 633 0.71 14.72 19.04
CA ILE A 633 0.96 15.30 17.71
C ILE A 633 1.40 16.76 17.83
N GLU A 634 0.78 17.55 18.71
CA GLU A 634 1.18 18.93 19.01
C GLU A 634 2.62 19.03 19.53
N ARG A 635 2.99 18.12 20.44
CA ARG A 635 4.38 18.06 20.94
C ARG A 635 5.36 17.62 19.86
N LEU A 636 4.98 16.67 19.00
CA LEU A 636 5.78 16.24 17.87
C LEU A 636 6.03 17.42 16.91
N CYS A 637 4.97 18.14 16.51
CA CYS A 637 5.09 19.29 15.64
C CYS A 637 5.89 20.44 16.25
N GLY A 638 5.73 20.70 17.55
CA GLY A 638 6.52 21.71 18.24
C GLY A 638 8.01 21.34 18.37
N ALA A 639 8.35 20.05 18.39
CA ALA A 639 9.72 19.57 18.44
C ALA A 639 10.40 19.52 17.06
N SER A 640 9.62 19.49 15.97
CA SER A 640 10.11 19.52 14.60
C SER A 640 10.91 20.80 14.31
N ARG A 641 11.87 20.70 13.38
CA ARG A 641 12.67 21.85 12.93
C ARG A 641 12.60 21.98 11.40
N PRO A 642 11.89 22.99 10.85
CA PRO A 642 11.03 23.96 11.56
C PRO A 642 9.78 23.30 12.19
N PRO A 643 9.11 23.98 13.15
CA PRO A 643 7.85 23.51 13.69
C PRO A 643 6.79 23.36 12.59
N CYS A 644 5.92 22.35 12.70
CA CYS A 644 4.74 22.26 11.83
C CYS A 644 3.53 22.96 12.44
N ASP A 645 2.73 23.56 11.57
CA ASP A 645 1.40 24.06 11.87
C ASP A 645 0.41 22.89 11.97
N ILE A 646 -0.52 22.98 12.90
CA ILE A 646 -1.57 21.98 13.07
C ILE A 646 -2.91 22.56 12.68
N MET A 647 -3.66 21.78 11.93
CA MET A 647 -4.98 22.13 11.48
C MET A 647 -6.00 21.09 11.94
N HIS A 648 -7.01 21.55 12.65
CA HIS A 648 -8.04 20.72 13.29
C HIS A 648 -9.28 20.69 12.41
N ALA A 649 -9.53 19.55 11.78
CA ALA A 649 -10.71 19.33 10.95
C ALA A 649 -11.77 18.54 11.74
N PRO A 650 -12.95 19.15 12.03
CA PRO A 650 -13.97 18.51 12.84
C PRO A 650 -14.59 17.32 12.12
N LEU A 651 -15.00 16.32 12.89
CA LEU A 651 -15.75 15.19 12.35
C LEU A 651 -17.11 15.65 11.79
N ARG A 652 -17.38 15.30 10.53
CA ARG A 652 -18.68 15.47 9.88
C ARG A 652 -19.25 14.12 9.46
N ILE A 653 -20.53 13.89 9.73
CA ILE A 653 -21.25 12.63 9.44
C ILE A 653 -22.64 12.96 8.90
N PRO A 654 -22.97 12.60 7.64
CA PRO A 654 -22.07 11.98 6.66
C PRO A 654 -20.85 12.87 6.33
N PRO A 655 -19.76 12.31 5.77
CA PRO A 655 -18.64 13.10 5.28
C PRO A 655 -19.11 14.18 4.30
N PRO A 656 -18.45 15.35 4.25
CA PRO A 656 -18.85 16.44 3.37
C PRO A 656 -18.76 15.99 1.91
N HIS A 657 -19.83 16.25 1.15
CA HIS A 657 -19.94 15.82 -0.23
C HIS A 657 -20.36 17.00 -1.13
N GLY A 658 -19.61 17.19 -2.21
CA GLY A 658 -19.83 18.28 -3.15
C GLY A 658 -19.10 19.56 -2.76
N VAL A 659 -18.97 20.44 -3.74
CA VAL A 659 -18.17 21.68 -3.67
C VAL A 659 -18.55 22.55 -2.48
N GLN A 660 -19.85 22.78 -2.26
CA GLN A 660 -20.34 23.69 -1.22
C GLN A 660 -20.08 23.15 0.19
N GLU A 661 -20.39 21.88 0.44
CA GLU A 661 -20.17 21.28 1.77
C GLU A 661 -18.69 21.18 2.13
N LEU A 662 -17.82 20.97 1.14
CA LEU A 662 -16.36 20.96 1.33
C LEU A 662 -15.84 22.34 1.74
N LEU A 663 -16.32 23.41 1.10
CA LEU A 663 -15.97 24.79 1.46
C LEU A 663 -16.44 25.14 2.88
N GLU A 664 -17.72 24.88 3.18
CA GLU A 664 -18.28 25.12 4.51
C GLU A 664 -17.57 24.30 5.60
N TRP A 665 -17.13 23.09 5.26
CA TRP A 665 -16.34 22.28 6.15
C TRP A 665 -14.94 22.85 6.35
N SER A 666 -14.23 23.26 5.29
CA SER A 666 -12.90 23.88 5.41
C SER A 666 -12.92 25.17 6.23
N ASP A 667 -13.98 25.97 6.13
CA ASP A 667 -14.15 27.19 6.92
C ASP A 667 -14.27 26.92 8.43
N SER A 668 -14.67 25.70 8.81
CA SER A 668 -14.78 25.29 10.21
C SER A 668 -13.47 24.77 10.82
N TRP A 669 -12.40 24.66 10.03
CA TRP A 669 -11.12 24.15 10.51
C TRP A 669 -10.43 25.19 11.40
N ARG A 670 -9.69 24.72 12.41
CA ARG A 670 -9.04 25.59 13.40
C ARG A 670 -7.53 25.40 13.42
N THR A 671 -6.79 26.49 13.55
CA THR A 671 -5.33 26.45 13.74
C THR A 671 -4.98 26.07 15.18
N GLY A 672 -4.26 24.97 15.34
CA GLY A 672 -3.65 24.56 16.60
C GLY A 672 -2.40 25.39 16.84
N HIS A 673 -2.36 26.15 17.94
CA HIS A 673 -1.16 26.93 18.29
C HIS A 673 -0.12 26.00 18.91
N THR A 674 1.04 25.83 18.26
CA THR A 674 2.19 25.19 18.90
C THR A 674 2.64 26.06 20.08
N ALA A 675 2.92 25.42 21.23
CA ALA A 675 3.14 26.10 22.51
C ALA A 675 4.43 26.96 22.60
N SER A 676 4.95 27.48 21.49
CA SER A 676 6.12 28.35 21.44
C SER A 676 5.97 29.48 20.42
N GLY A 677 4.97 30.36 20.61
CA GLY A 677 4.86 31.58 19.79
C GLY A 677 3.71 32.49 20.18
N ARG A 678 4.02 33.54 20.96
CA ARG A 678 3.19 34.71 21.33
C ARG A 678 1.89 34.43 22.10
N ARG A 679 1.99 34.50 23.43
CA ARG A 679 0.86 34.94 24.27
C ARG A 679 0.48 36.37 23.87
N GLY A 680 -0.75 36.53 23.39
CA GLY A 680 -1.66 37.62 23.72
C GLY A 680 -1.32 39.05 23.26
N ALA A 681 -2.10 39.55 22.31
CA ALA A 681 -2.72 40.86 22.48
C ALA A 681 -4.23 40.65 22.29
N ALA A 682 -4.98 40.69 23.39
CA ALA A 682 -6.43 40.81 23.34
C ALA A 682 -6.77 42.19 22.77
N PRO A 683 -7.74 42.34 21.86
CA PRO A 683 -8.30 43.65 21.59
C PRO A 683 -9.14 44.06 22.80
N THR A 684 -8.63 45.02 23.57
CA THR A 684 -9.45 45.84 24.47
C THR A 684 -10.39 46.68 23.62
N SER A 685 -11.69 46.58 23.95
CA SER A 685 -12.83 47.46 23.61
C SER A 685 -13.09 47.74 22.13
#